data_AF-A0AAF0IW27-F1
#
_entry.id   AF-A0AAF0IW27-F1
#
_cell.length_a   1.000
_cell.length_b   1.000
_cell.length_c   1.000
_cell.angle_alpha   90.00
_cell.angle_beta   90.00
_cell.angle_gamma   90.00
#
_symmetry.space_group_name_H-M   'P 1'
#
loop_
_entity.id
_entity.type
_entity.pdbx_description
1 polymer ?
#
loop_
_entity_poly.entity_id
_entity_poly.type
_entity_poly.pdbx_seq_one_letter_code
_entity_poly.pdbx_strand_id
1 'polypeptide(L)'
;MKVLVTGATGLLGRAVMRACLEGGHEVTGTAYSRASPPLLRVDLTDEAAVQALIENERPDVVLHLAAERHPDRVERDPDAARLLNVEAPAWLARACAAQTPPAYLIHVSTDYVFDGRAPPYATTSEPNPLNSYGRSKRMAELAVQEHGRQGYATCVRVPILYGECDSQAESAVNVLLDAIQHHGKRIAMDAHGVRYPTYVGDVARVLLDLASMAVAGDKRMPPTLHYAAREAMTKYDMCLVLSRLWNQVCGAPVSSTEHLDPQFEADPHAATLRPGHCKLDVSETEALGIDISHVPFDEWWHAYLTRLGPPERTEGANATPPASDEGAEADEAEEEEKEGEELEEKENQAEDETEDETTDEAEDRAAAQAMPTPKLADADSAPPTPSSPADDARYGTPTPPEPGSAPPAPAVTFSVRVGDPQRVGDPVTAHVVYAVRVSTNAPWFSRPELSVLRRYSDFRWLHAALVSNCPGAIVPPIPEKVKIGRFAPDLIEFRRCALERALQQMLEHPRLQKDEDLKLFLESHRLAADIHARDIVKGPVITPDHKALFGWRQALNQPRFHDPDDWFQHQLEYLTQFEMRMKEIVTAVSTLAQQRKALAAAQEQLYESLVGVSSSGLSRSVSMCFAALAETKKRSSEASARLAHHEAHVLGLVMYEHERLVGSVRKSFAAREDVWQAWQKAEDELHKLRARHAKRPAQHADTQMQALTQAELASTALRTRFEEVSGLCKSEMQRFEHHKVVEIRAAFEAYVRRFHTLQAEANDEWTHCERVVLRQATKSRVGPPPS
;
A
#
# COMPACT_ATOMS: atom_id res chain seq x y z
N MET A 1 -30.53 -27.18 -7.05
CA MET A 1 -29.10 -27.51 -6.96
C MET A 1 -28.51 -26.79 -5.77
N LYS A 2 -27.45 -27.36 -5.21
CA LYS A 2 -26.59 -26.73 -4.21
C LYS A 2 -25.45 -25.99 -4.90
N VAL A 3 -25.41 -24.68 -4.75
CA VAL A 3 -24.48 -23.77 -5.43
C VAL A 3 -23.49 -23.21 -4.42
N LEU A 4 -22.20 -23.35 -4.69
CA LEU A 4 -21.15 -22.65 -3.96
C LEU A 4 -20.67 -21.46 -4.79
N VAL A 5 -20.74 -20.25 -4.23
CA VAL A 5 -20.29 -19.02 -4.89
C VAL A 5 -19.07 -18.47 -4.16
N THR A 6 -17.91 -18.45 -4.82
CA THR A 6 -16.74 -17.78 -4.25
C THR A 6 -16.69 -16.31 -4.65
N GLY A 7 -16.24 -15.42 -3.77
CA GLY A 7 -16.20 -13.99 -4.07
C GLY A 7 -17.61 -13.36 -3.98
N ALA A 8 -18.47 -13.92 -3.12
CA ALA A 8 -19.88 -13.56 -2.99
C ALA A 8 -20.11 -12.09 -2.61
N THR A 9 -19.12 -11.43 -2.00
CA THR A 9 -19.16 -9.99 -1.67
C THR A 9 -18.79 -9.07 -2.82
N GLY A 10 -18.26 -9.60 -3.94
CA GLY A 10 -17.89 -8.80 -5.11
C GLY A 10 -19.10 -8.40 -5.95
N LEU A 11 -18.93 -7.45 -6.87
CA LEU A 11 -20.00 -6.92 -7.73
C LEU A 11 -20.80 -8.03 -8.44
N LEU A 12 -20.11 -8.91 -9.17
CA LEU A 12 -20.74 -10.06 -9.83
C LEU A 12 -21.24 -11.10 -8.82
N GLY A 13 -20.49 -11.31 -7.73
CA GLY A 13 -20.84 -12.24 -6.66
C GLY A 13 -22.20 -11.94 -6.03
N ARG A 14 -22.48 -10.67 -5.72
CA ARG A 14 -23.77 -10.25 -5.14
C ARG A 14 -24.93 -10.48 -6.12
N ALA A 15 -24.72 -10.21 -7.40
CA ALA A 15 -25.73 -10.46 -8.44
C ALA A 15 -26.01 -11.97 -8.59
N VAL A 16 -24.98 -12.80 -8.58
CA VAL A 16 -25.11 -14.27 -8.63
C VAL A 16 -25.79 -14.83 -7.38
N MET A 17 -25.42 -14.36 -6.19
CA MET A 17 -26.08 -14.76 -4.93
C MET A 17 -27.58 -14.43 -4.98
N ARG A 18 -27.94 -13.22 -5.44
CA ARG A 18 -29.34 -12.80 -5.60
C ARG A 18 -30.08 -13.69 -6.59
N ALA A 19 -29.52 -13.92 -7.77
CA ALA A 19 -30.11 -14.78 -8.79
C ALA A 19 -30.31 -16.23 -8.27
N CYS A 20 -29.35 -16.77 -7.51
CA CYS A 20 -29.47 -18.09 -6.91
C CYS A 20 -30.62 -18.18 -5.90
N LEU A 21 -30.74 -17.17 -5.03
CA LEU A 21 -31.80 -17.09 -4.02
C LEU A 21 -33.18 -16.92 -4.67
N GLU A 22 -33.31 -16.05 -5.66
CA GLU A 22 -34.54 -15.83 -6.42
C GLU A 22 -34.95 -17.08 -7.22
N GLY A 23 -33.98 -17.83 -7.73
CA GLY A 23 -34.18 -19.14 -8.36
C GLY A 23 -34.51 -20.28 -7.40
N GLY A 24 -34.55 -20.03 -6.09
CA GLY A 24 -34.87 -21.03 -5.06
C GLY A 24 -33.80 -22.11 -4.88
N HIS A 25 -32.54 -21.81 -5.19
CA HIS A 25 -31.43 -22.73 -5.01
C HIS A 25 -30.86 -22.68 -3.59
N GLU A 26 -30.30 -23.79 -3.12
CA GLU A 26 -29.50 -23.80 -1.91
C GLU A 26 -28.15 -23.17 -2.25
N VAL A 27 -27.83 -22.00 -1.69
CA VAL A 27 -26.61 -21.27 -2.04
C VAL A 27 -25.75 -20.97 -0.82
N THR A 28 -24.50 -21.38 -0.89
CA THR A 28 -23.45 -21.00 0.06
C THR A 28 -22.52 -20.00 -0.62
N GLY A 29 -22.39 -18.81 -0.03
CA GLY A 29 -21.45 -17.78 -0.51
C GLY A 29 -20.20 -17.72 0.37
N THR A 30 -19.03 -17.55 -0.23
CA THR A 30 -17.77 -17.35 0.48
C THR A 30 -17.13 -16.00 0.21
N ALA A 31 -16.45 -15.48 1.23
CA ALA A 31 -15.67 -14.25 1.18
C ALA A 31 -14.47 -14.36 2.12
N TYR A 32 -13.49 -13.45 2.00
CA TYR A 32 -12.32 -13.42 2.88
C TYR A 32 -12.29 -12.19 3.79
N SER A 33 -11.95 -11.03 3.21
CA SER A 33 -11.80 -9.75 3.93
C SER A 33 -13.14 -9.12 4.32
N ARG A 34 -14.17 -9.28 3.48
CA ARG A 34 -15.53 -8.74 3.70
C ARG A 34 -16.52 -9.81 4.19
N ALA A 35 -16.04 -10.90 4.79
CA ALA A 35 -16.91 -11.98 5.24
C ALA A 35 -17.74 -11.56 6.46
N SER A 36 -19.06 -11.63 6.33
CA SER A 36 -20.03 -11.48 7.42
C SER A 36 -21.10 -12.57 7.30
N PRO A 37 -21.66 -13.06 8.42
CA PRO A 37 -22.77 -14.02 8.36
C PRO A 37 -23.92 -13.49 7.49
N PRO A 38 -24.52 -14.31 6.60
CA PRO A 38 -24.39 -15.77 6.50
C PRO A 38 -23.24 -16.28 5.60
N LEU A 39 -22.36 -15.41 5.07
CA LEU A 39 -21.26 -15.82 4.20
C LEU A 39 -20.16 -16.55 4.99
N LEU A 40 -19.63 -17.62 4.41
CA LEU A 40 -18.52 -18.35 4.99
C LEU A 40 -17.21 -17.61 4.74
N ARG A 41 -16.43 -17.41 5.81
CA ARG A 41 -15.09 -16.87 5.70
C ARG A 41 -14.14 -17.97 5.23
N VAL A 42 -13.57 -17.82 4.04
CA VAL A 42 -12.60 -18.76 3.46
C VAL A 42 -11.46 -18.01 2.83
N ASP A 43 -10.23 -18.40 3.16
CA ASP A 43 -9.05 -17.97 2.43
C ASP A 43 -8.84 -18.90 1.23
N LEU A 44 -9.03 -18.39 0.01
CA LEU A 44 -8.82 -19.18 -1.19
C LEU A 44 -7.34 -19.33 -1.55
N THR A 45 -6.45 -18.63 -0.86
CA THR A 45 -4.99 -18.78 -1.02
C THR A 45 -4.42 -19.95 -0.22
N ASP A 46 -5.26 -20.63 0.57
CA ASP A 46 -4.95 -21.85 1.32
C ASP A 46 -5.61 -23.08 0.67
N GLU A 47 -4.80 -23.97 0.09
CA GLU A 47 -5.27 -25.19 -0.57
C GLU A 47 -6.08 -26.10 0.38
N ALA A 48 -5.67 -26.22 1.65
CA ALA A 48 -6.36 -27.07 2.61
C ALA A 48 -7.73 -26.50 2.97
N ALA A 49 -7.85 -25.17 3.06
CA ALA A 49 -9.12 -24.49 3.25
C ALA A 49 -10.07 -24.68 2.05
N VAL A 50 -9.54 -24.61 0.83
CA VAL A 50 -10.31 -24.89 -0.40
C VAL A 50 -10.81 -26.33 -0.42
N GLN A 51 -9.95 -27.30 -0.10
CA GLN A 51 -10.35 -28.70 -0.04
C GLN A 51 -11.44 -28.94 1.02
N ALA A 52 -11.24 -28.43 2.23
CA ALA A 52 -12.21 -28.56 3.32
C ALA A 52 -13.56 -27.90 2.97
N LEU A 53 -13.54 -26.77 2.26
CA LEU A 53 -14.76 -26.11 1.80
C LEU A 53 -15.60 -27.02 0.89
N ILE A 54 -14.99 -27.61 -0.13
CA ILE A 54 -15.70 -28.49 -1.07
C ILE A 54 -16.18 -29.77 -0.37
N GLU A 55 -15.36 -30.35 0.50
CA GLU A 55 -15.71 -31.57 1.24
C GLU A 55 -16.89 -31.37 2.21
N ASN A 56 -16.96 -30.21 2.88
CA ASN A 56 -18.02 -29.89 3.85
C ASN A 56 -19.31 -29.45 3.16
N GLU A 57 -19.21 -28.55 2.17
CA GLU A 57 -20.39 -28.01 1.52
C GLU A 57 -20.99 -28.98 0.51
N ARG A 58 -20.17 -29.84 -0.13
CA ARG A 58 -20.61 -30.79 -1.17
C ARG A 58 -21.53 -30.16 -2.21
N PRO A 59 -21.08 -29.09 -2.91
CA PRO A 59 -21.91 -28.44 -3.91
C PRO A 59 -22.17 -29.36 -5.11
N ASP A 60 -23.27 -29.11 -5.82
CA ASP A 60 -23.50 -29.65 -7.17
C ASP A 60 -22.68 -28.85 -8.19
N VAL A 61 -22.56 -27.54 -7.96
CA VAL A 61 -21.87 -26.59 -8.84
C VAL A 61 -21.13 -25.51 -8.03
N VAL A 62 -19.92 -25.18 -8.48
CA VAL A 62 -19.12 -24.08 -7.96
C VAL A 62 -19.07 -22.97 -9.01
N LEU A 63 -19.51 -21.77 -8.63
CA LEU A 63 -19.36 -20.54 -9.39
C LEU A 63 -18.17 -19.76 -8.84
N HIS A 64 -17.02 -19.87 -9.50
CA HIS A 64 -15.78 -19.25 -9.06
C HIS A 64 -15.62 -17.84 -9.65
N LEU A 65 -15.93 -16.83 -8.83
CA LEU A 65 -15.95 -15.40 -9.20
C LEU A 65 -14.89 -14.56 -8.45
N ALA A 66 -14.14 -15.16 -7.52
CA ALA A 66 -13.10 -14.46 -6.77
C ALA A 66 -11.84 -14.30 -7.63
N ALA A 67 -11.31 -13.08 -7.72
CA ALA A 67 -10.05 -12.75 -8.37
C ALA A 67 -9.59 -11.35 -7.92
N GLU A 68 -8.28 -11.09 -7.98
CA GLU A 68 -7.78 -9.71 -8.12
C GLU A 68 -8.09 -9.24 -9.54
N ARG A 69 -8.97 -8.25 -9.64
CA ARG A 69 -9.57 -7.79 -10.90
C ARG A 69 -8.89 -6.54 -11.47
N HIS A 70 -8.04 -5.87 -10.70
CA HIS A 70 -7.38 -4.64 -11.12
C HIS A 70 -6.05 -4.97 -11.80
N PRO A 71 -5.90 -4.73 -13.11
CA PRO A 71 -4.66 -5.01 -13.82
C PRO A 71 -3.43 -4.39 -13.15
N ASP A 72 -3.56 -3.17 -12.65
CA ASP A 72 -2.46 -2.43 -12.04
C ASP A 72 -2.03 -3.02 -10.67
N ARG A 73 -2.97 -3.61 -9.92
CA ARG A 73 -2.64 -4.35 -8.68
C ARG A 73 -1.92 -5.67 -8.99
N VAL A 74 -2.33 -6.36 -10.06
CA VAL A 74 -1.68 -7.60 -10.51
C VAL A 74 -0.24 -7.34 -10.96
N GLU A 75 0.02 -6.24 -11.66
CA GLU A 75 1.40 -5.88 -12.03
C GLU A 75 2.26 -5.52 -10.80
N ARG A 76 1.66 -4.88 -9.78
CA ARG A 76 2.38 -4.47 -8.56
C ARG A 76 2.69 -5.63 -7.60
N ASP A 77 1.82 -6.64 -7.50
CA ASP A 77 2.03 -7.84 -6.67
C ASP A 77 1.67 -9.14 -7.44
N PRO A 78 2.58 -9.60 -8.32
CA PRO A 78 2.33 -10.75 -9.18
C PRO A 78 2.18 -12.07 -8.40
N ASP A 79 2.84 -12.22 -7.25
CA ASP A 79 2.81 -13.45 -6.47
C ASP A 79 1.49 -13.62 -5.73
N ALA A 80 0.98 -12.56 -5.09
CA ALA A 80 -0.36 -12.58 -4.50
C ALA A 80 -1.44 -12.81 -5.58
N ALA A 81 -1.30 -12.14 -6.73
CA ALA A 81 -2.20 -12.34 -7.86
C ALA A 81 -2.11 -13.77 -8.42
N ARG A 82 -0.94 -14.40 -8.47
CA ARG A 82 -0.80 -15.79 -8.91
C ARG A 82 -1.50 -16.75 -7.96
N LEU A 83 -1.32 -16.60 -6.64
CA LEU A 83 -2.00 -17.43 -5.64
C LEU A 83 -3.52 -17.35 -5.79
N LEU A 84 -4.07 -16.14 -5.89
CA LEU A 84 -5.52 -15.95 -5.96
C LEU A 84 -6.10 -16.24 -7.36
N ASN A 85 -5.46 -15.77 -8.43
CA ASN A 85 -6.03 -15.85 -9.78
C ASN A 85 -5.68 -17.14 -10.52
N VAL A 86 -4.65 -17.89 -10.12
CA VAL A 86 -4.19 -19.10 -10.82
C VAL A 86 -4.29 -20.34 -9.94
N GLU A 87 -3.66 -20.32 -8.76
CA GLU A 87 -3.61 -21.50 -7.88
C GLU A 87 -4.98 -21.82 -7.28
N ALA A 88 -5.73 -20.82 -6.81
CA ALA A 88 -7.08 -21.05 -6.28
C ALA A 88 -8.05 -21.71 -7.28
N PRO A 89 -8.15 -21.27 -8.56
CA PRO A 89 -8.90 -22.01 -9.57
C PRO A 89 -8.41 -23.45 -9.78
N ALA A 90 -7.10 -23.69 -9.73
CA ALA A 90 -6.50 -25.01 -9.87
C ALA A 90 -6.92 -25.95 -8.71
N TRP A 91 -6.85 -25.45 -7.48
CA TRP A 91 -7.27 -26.17 -6.28
C TRP A 91 -8.77 -26.44 -6.27
N LEU A 92 -9.59 -25.47 -6.66
CA LEU A 92 -11.02 -25.65 -6.81
C LEU A 92 -11.35 -26.72 -7.86
N ALA A 93 -10.70 -26.68 -9.03
CA ALA A 93 -10.90 -27.69 -10.08
C ALA A 93 -10.55 -29.10 -9.59
N ARG A 94 -9.42 -29.24 -8.87
CA ARG A 94 -8.97 -30.49 -8.26
C ARG A 94 -9.95 -31.00 -7.21
N ALA A 95 -10.39 -30.14 -6.30
CA ALA A 95 -11.32 -30.48 -5.23
C ALA A 95 -12.70 -30.88 -5.77
N CYS A 96 -13.24 -30.13 -6.73
CA CYS A 96 -14.49 -30.49 -7.43
C CYS A 96 -14.40 -31.85 -8.12
N ALA A 97 -13.27 -32.14 -8.78
CA ALA A 97 -13.03 -33.40 -9.47
C ALA A 97 -12.92 -34.61 -8.52
N ALA A 98 -12.42 -34.39 -7.30
CA ALA A 98 -12.25 -35.43 -6.27
C ALA A 98 -13.56 -35.81 -5.57
N GLN A 99 -14.58 -34.96 -5.61
CA GLN A 99 -15.90 -35.24 -5.03
C GLN A 99 -16.59 -36.42 -5.76
N THR A 100 -17.43 -37.17 -5.04
CA THR A 100 -18.24 -38.26 -5.60
C THR A 100 -19.74 -38.04 -5.27
N PRO A 101 -20.59 -37.68 -6.26
CA PRO A 101 -20.24 -37.34 -7.65
C PRO A 101 -19.42 -36.04 -7.75
N PRO A 102 -18.67 -35.81 -8.86
CA PRO A 102 -17.91 -34.58 -9.04
C PRO A 102 -18.81 -33.35 -9.11
N ALA A 103 -18.39 -32.25 -8.49
CA ALA A 103 -19.05 -30.96 -8.66
C ALA A 103 -18.67 -30.33 -10.01
N TYR A 104 -19.59 -29.59 -10.61
CA TYR A 104 -19.31 -28.84 -11.82
C TYR A 104 -18.65 -27.49 -11.47
N LEU A 105 -17.57 -27.09 -12.15
CA LEU A 105 -16.91 -25.80 -11.93
C LEU A 105 -17.17 -24.83 -13.09
N ILE A 106 -17.78 -23.68 -12.79
CA ILE A 106 -17.82 -22.55 -13.72
C ILE A 106 -16.85 -21.49 -13.22
N HIS A 107 -15.79 -21.23 -14.00
CA HIS A 107 -14.78 -20.22 -13.69
C HIS A 107 -14.99 -18.97 -14.54
N VAL A 108 -15.13 -17.80 -13.92
CA VAL A 108 -15.23 -16.55 -14.68
C VAL A 108 -13.84 -16.06 -15.08
N SER A 109 -13.65 -15.88 -16.38
CA SER A 109 -12.45 -15.33 -17.02
C SER A 109 -12.77 -13.95 -17.64
N THR A 110 -11.89 -13.41 -18.47
CA THR A 110 -11.96 -12.05 -19.01
C THR A 110 -11.72 -12.02 -20.51
N ASP A 111 -12.24 -10.99 -21.19
CA ASP A 111 -11.89 -10.63 -22.56
C ASP A 111 -10.44 -10.10 -22.70
N TYR A 112 -9.77 -9.76 -21.60
CA TYR A 112 -8.35 -9.34 -21.57
C TYR A 112 -7.36 -10.49 -21.84
N VAL A 113 -7.84 -11.72 -22.03
CA VAL A 113 -7.02 -12.80 -22.57
C VAL A 113 -6.65 -12.58 -24.05
N PHE A 114 -7.28 -11.62 -24.72
CA PHE A 114 -7.00 -11.24 -26.10
C PHE A 114 -6.27 -9.88 -26.19
N ASP A 115 -5.57 -9.64 -27.31
CA ASP A 115 -4.85 -8.37 -27.55
C ASP A 115 -5.72 -7.26 -28.13
N GLY A 116 -6.94 -7.59 -28.57
CA GLY A 116 -7.88 -6.64 -29.13
C GLY A 116 -7.56 -6.21 -30.57
N ARG A 117 -6.74 -6.97 -31.32
CA ARG A 117 -6.36 -6.65 -32.71
C ARG A 117 -7.22 -7.31 -33.79
N ALA A 118 -7.87 -8.45 -33.50
CA ALA A 118 -8.67 -9.21 -34.46
C ALA A 118 -10.08 -9.61 -33.96
N PRO A 119 -10.93 -8.66 -33.53
CA PRO A 119 -12.32 -8.96 -33.15
C PRO A 119 -13.23 -9.27 -34.37
N PRO A 120 -14.33 -10.03 -34.21
CA PRO A 120 -14.75 -10.69 -32.98
C PRO A 120 -13.95 -11.95 -32.66
N TYR A 121 -13.73 -12.21 -31.37
CA TYR A 121 -13.04 -13.41 -30.87
C TYR A 121 -14.03 -14.54 -30.62
N ALA A 122 -13.86 -15.64 -31.34
CA ALA A 122 -14.52 -16.92 -31.05
C ALA A 122 -13.90 -17.58 -29.81
N THR A 123 -14.58 -18.56 -29.22
CA THR A 123 -14.01 -19.30 -28.07
C THR A 123 -12.71 -20.02 -28.45
N THR A 124 -12.58 -20.36 -29.74
CA THR A 124 -11.44 -21.02 -30.37
C THR A 124 -10.34 -20.07 -30.83
N SER A 125 -10.54 -18.75 -30.77
CA SER A 125 -9.51 -17.77 -31.07
C SER A 125 -8.32 -17.92 -30.11
N GLU A 126 -7.11 -17.82 -30.64
CA GLU A 126 -5.87 -17.94 -29.84
C GLU A 126 -5.73 -16.74 -28.89
N PRO A 127 -5.62 -16.96 -27.57
CA PRO A 127 -5.41 -15.87 -26.62
C PRO A 127 -4.00 -15.29 -26.69
N ASN A 128 -3.92 -13.96 -26.62
CA ASN A 128 -2.68 -13.19 -26.66
C ASN A 128 -2.76 -12.01 -25.65
N PRO A 129 -2.72 -12.27 -24.33
CA PRO A 129 -2.93 -11.23 -23.33
C PRO A 129 -1.78 -10.22 -23.29
N LEU A 130 -2.12 -8.92 -23.26
CA LEU A 130 -1.13 -7.83 -23.23
C LEU A 130 -0.56 -7.56 -21.83
N ASN A 131 -1.38 -7.69 -20.78
CA ASN A 131 -1.02 -7.38 -19.39
C ASN A 131 -1.03 -8.61 -18.48
N SER A 132 -0.46 -8.45 -17.27
CA SER A 132 -0.33 -9.54 -16.30
C SER A 132 -1.68 -10.04 -15.78
N TYR A 133 -2.71 -9.20 -15.71
CA TYR A 133 -4.06 -9.65 -15.39
C TYR A 133 -4.61 -10.62 -16.45
N GLY A 134 -4.56 -10.24 -17.72
CA GLY A 134 -4.95 -11.12 -18.85
C GLY A 134 -4.14 -12.42 -18.86
N ARG A 135 -2.82 -12.35 -18.63
CA ARG A 135 -1.95 -13.53 -18.47
C ARG A 135 -2.39 -14.42 -17.31
N SER A 136 -2.68 -13.84 -16.14
CA SER A 136 -3.14 -14.60 -14.97
C SER A 136 -4.45 -15.32 -15.23
N LYS A 137 -5.42 -14.66 -15.87
CA LYS A 137 -6.71 -15.28 -16.22
C LYS A 137 -6.57 -16.37 -17.28
N ARG A 138 -5.67 -16.19 -18.25
CA ARG A 138 -5.34 -17.26 -19.22
C ARG A 138 -4.67 -18.46 -18.53
N MET A 139 -3.74 -18.24 -17.60
CA MET A 139 -3.13 -19.32 -16.82
C MET A 139 -4.18 -20.06 -15.98
N ALA A 140 -5.14 -19.34 -15.40
CA ALA A 140 -6.28 -19.92 -14.68
C ALA A 140 -7.12 -20.84 -15.57
N GLU A 141 -7.44 -20.41 -16.80
CA GLU A 141 -8.17 -21.24 -17.77
C GLU A 141 -7.45 -22.56 -18.04
N LEU A 142 -6.13 -22.51 -18.23
CA LEU A 142 -5.32 -23.71 -18.46
C LEU A 142 -5.30 -24.61 -17.22
N ALA A 143 -5.09 -24.03 -16.04
CA ALA A 143 -5.02 -24.77 -14.78
C ALA A 143 -6.34 -25.47 -14.44
N VAL A 144 -7.48 -24.81 -14.68
CA VAL A 144 -8.82 -25.41 -14.51
C VAL A 144 -9.01 -26.62 -15.42
N GLN A 145 -8.57 -26.55 -16.68
CA GLN A 145 -8.69 -27.65 -17.62
C GLN A 145 -7.69 -28.79 -17.32
N GLU A 146 -6.50 -28.46 -16.81
CA GLU A 146 -5.46 -29.44 -16.46
C GLU A 146 -5.81 -30.23 -15.19
N HIS A 147 -6.31 -29.55 -14.15
CA HIS A 147 -6.60 -30.17 -12.85
C HIS A 147 -8.06 -30.61 -12.67
N GLY A 148 -8.97 -30.11 -13.50
CA GLY A 148 -10.38 -30.50 -13.47
C GLY A 148 -10.63 -31.85 -14.12
N ARG A 149 -11.79 -32.44 -13.82
CA ARG A 149 -12.27 -33.63 -14.54
C ARG A 149 -12.82 -33.21 -15.90
N GLN A 150 -12.39 -33.91 -16.96
CA GLN A 150 -12.83 -33.60 -18.33
C GLN A 150 -14.37 -33.55 -18.42
N GLY A 151 -14.91 -32.43 -18.90
CA GLY A 151 -16.35 -32.22 -19.06
C GLY A 151 -17.09 -31.77 -17.79
N TYR A 152 -16.39 -31.49 -16.69
CA TYR A 152 -16.96 -30.97 -15.44
C TYR A 152 -16.49 -29.53 -15.12
N ALA A 153 -15.92 -28.82 -16.10
CA ALA A 153 -15.51 -27.44 -15.92
C ALA A 153 -15.68 -26.61 -17.20
N THR A 154 -16.16 -25.37 -17.04
CA THR A 154 -16.29 -24.38 -18.12
C THR A 154 -15.75 -23.03 -17.66
N CYS A 155 -14.87 -22.43 -18.47
CA CYS A 155 -14.42 -21.05 -18.28
C CYS A 155 -15.35 -20.11 -19.06
N VAL A 156 -15.90 -19.08 -18.42
CA VAL A 156 -16.77 -18.09 -19.07
C VAL A 156 -16.05 -16.75 -19.14
N ARG A 157 -15.66 -16.30 -20.34
CA ARG A 157 -15.04 -14.99 -20.52
C ARG A 157 -16.10 -13.92 -20.61
N VAL A 158 -15.94 -12.87 -19.80
CA VAL A 158 -16.82 -11.71 -19.76
C VAL A 158 -16.01 -10.42 -19.94
N PRO A 159 -16.62 -9.36 -20.48
CA PRO A 159 -15.98 -8.06 -20.61
C PRO A 159 -16.06 -7.27 -19.30
N ILE A 160 -15.80 -5.96 -19.37
CA ILE A 160 -15.99 -5.01 -18.27
C ILE A 160 -17.45 -5.04 -17.77
N LEU A 161 -17.62 -5.08 -16.44
CA LEU A 161 -18.92 -5.28 -15.79
C LEU A 161 -19.41 -4.01 -15.07
N TYR A 162 -20.72 -3.84 -14.99
CA TYR A 162 -21.38 -2.78 -14.21
C TYR A 162 -22.62 -3.30 -13.50
N GLY A 163 -23.05 -2.60 -12.44
CA GLY A 163 -24.21 -3.02 -11.65
C GLY A 163 -24.43 -2.20 -10.39
N GLU A 164 -25.32 -2.69 -9.53
CA GLU A 164 -25.53 -2.13 -8.19
C GLU A 164 -24.28 -2.33 -7.32
N CYS A 165 -23.75 -1.24 -6.77
CA CYS A 165 -22.55 -1.25 -5.96
C CYS A 165 -22.74 -0.47 -4.66
N ASP A 166 -21.95 -0.82 -3.64
CA ASP A 166 -21.91 -0.09 -2.37
C ASP A 166 -21.02 1.17 -2.52
N SER A 167 -20.04 1.11 -3.44
CA SER A 167 -19.17 2.21 -3.84
C SER A 167 -18.92 2.13 -5.35
N GLN A 168 -18.86 3.28 -6.02
CA GLN A 168 -18.64 3.34 -7.46
C GLN A 168 -17.29 2.74 -7.88
N ALA A 169 -16.29 2.76 -7.00
CA ALA A 169 -14.98 2.14 -7.21
C ALA A 169 -15.03 0.61 -7.40
N GLU A 170 -16.16 -0.05 -7.09
CA GLU A 170 -16.34 -1.49 -7.31
C GLU A 170 -16.42 -1.89 -8.80
N SER A 171 -16.62 -0.95 -9.73
CA SER A 171 -16.58 -1.20 -11.16
C SER A 171 -15.90 -0.07 -11.94
N ALA A 172 -15.14 -0.45 -12.96
CA ALA A 172 -14.50 0.48 -13.88
C ALA A 172 -15.50 1.23 -14.80
N VAL A 173 -16.79 0.88 -14.77
CA VAL A 173 -17.89 1.63 -15.40
C VAL A 173 -18.61 2.50 -14.36
N ASN A 174 -18.90 1.95 -13.18
CA ASN A 174 -19.60 2.70 -12.13
C ASN A 174 -18.84 3.95 -11.68
N VAL A 175 -17.51 3.86 -11.57
CA VAL A 175 -16.63 5.00 -11.23
C VAL A 175 -16.74 6.18 -12.22
N LEU A 176 -17.23 5.95 -13.44
CA LEU A 176 -17.43 7.01 -14.43
C LEU A 176 -18.53 8.00 -14.00
N LEU A 177 -19.39 7.64 -13.05
CA LEU A 177 -20.34 8.57 -12.43
C LEU A 177 -19.66 9.70 -11.66
N ASP A 178 -18.51 9.41 -11.04
CA ASP A 178 -17.72 10.39 -10.31
C ASP A 178 -16.98 11.31 -11.29
N ALA A 179 -16.52 10.74 -12.41
CA ALA A 179 -15.81 11.47 -13.46
C ALA A 179 -16.68 12.52 -14.17
N ILE A 180 -17.99 12.29 -14.30
CA ILE A 180 -18.92 13.25 -14.93
C ILE A 180 -19.39 14.35 -13.97
N GLN A 181 -19.01 14.32 -12.69
CA GLN A 181 -19.30 15.43 -11.77
C GLN A 181 -18.33 16.59 -12.05
N HIS A 182 -18.80 17.83 -11.90
CA HIS A 182 -17.97 19.01 -12.13
C HIS A 182 -17.02 19.28 -10.96
N HIS A 183 -15.72 19.03 -11.16
CA HIS A 183 -14.68 19.21 -10.12
C HIS A 183 -13.69 20.36 -10.38
N GLY A 184 -13.90 21.15 -11.45
CA GLY A 184 -13.03 22.30 -11.77
C GLY A 184 -11.64 21.94 -12.32
N LYS A 185 -11.41 20.68 -12.69
CA LYS A 185 -10.21 20.16 -13.35
C LYS A 185 -10.58 19.41 -14.62
N ARG A 186 -9.69 19.36 -15.62
CA ARG A 186 -9.87 18.48 -16.78
C ARG A 186 -9.44 17.05 -16.43
N ILE A 187 -10.16 16.06 -16.93
CA ILE A 187 -9.96 14.62 -16.65
C ILE A 187 -9.67 13.91 -17.95
N ALA A 188 -8.54 13.20 -18.05
CA ALA A 188 -8.23 12.40 -19.24
C ALA A 188 -9.18 11.20 -19.32
N MET A 189 -9.73 10.94 -20.51
CA MET A 189 -10.73 9.87 -20.68
C MET A 189 -10.50 9.06 -21.94
N ASP A 190 -10.36 7.75 -21.79
CA ASP A 190 -10.15 6.81 -22.88
C ASP A 190 -11.30 6.87 -23.91
N ALA A 191 -10.96 7.32 -25.12
CA ALA A 191 -11.82 7.42 -26.29
C ALA A 191 -11.32 6.53 -27.45
N HIS A 192 -10.41 5.59 -27.19
CA HIS A 192 -9.89 4.65 -28.20
C HIS A 192 -10.29 3.19 -27.90
N GLY A 193 -10.28 2.79 -26.63
CA GLY A 193 -10.48 1.41 -26.21
C GLY A 193 -11.94 1.00 -26.31
N VAL A 194 -12.30 0.23 -27.32
CA VAL A 194 -13.68 -0.24 -27.48
C VAL A 194 -13.97 -1.38 -26.49
N ARG A 195 -15.00 -1.19 -25.68
CA ARG A 195 -15.48 -2.12 -24.65
C ARG A 195 -16.93 -2.51 -24.91
N TYR A 196 -17.37 -3.55 -24.19
CA TYR A 196 -18.73 -4.08 -24.19
C TYR A 196 -19.25 -4.12 -22.76
N PRO A 197 -19.61 -2.98 -22.16
CA PRO A 197 -20.04 -2.93 -20.77
C PRO A 197 -21.23 -3.85 -20.57
N THR A 198 -21.12 -4.81 -19.64
CA THR A 198 -22.13 -5.86 -19.46
C THR A 198 -22.69 -5.83 -18.05
N TYR A 199 -24.03 -5.82 -17.96
CA TYR A 199 -24.72 -5.78 -16.68
C TYR A 199 -24.54 -7.11 -15.91
N VAL A 200 -24.13 -7.03 -14.64
CA VAL A 200 -23.91 -8.21 -13.80
C VAL A 200 -25.15 -9.07 -13.59
N GLY A 201 -26.35 -8.51 -13.67
CA GLY A 201 -27.59 -9.30 -13.57
C GLY A 201 -27.77 -10.23 -14.76
N ASP A 202 -27.40 -9.78 -15.96
CA ASP A 202 -27.44 -10.62 -17.15
C ASP A 202 -26.36 -11.71 -17.11
N VAL A 203 -25.14 -11.37 -16.66
CA VAL A 203 -24.08 -12.37 -16.45
C VAL A 203 -24.53 -13.41 -15.43
N ALA A 204 -25.13 -12.98 -14.31
CA ALA A 204 -25.62 -13.88 -13.26
C ALA A 204 -26.67 -14.86 -13.78
N ARG A 205 -27.63 -14.39 -14.59
CA ARG A 205 -28.63 -15.24 -15.25
C ARG A 205 -27.98 -16.30 -16.14
N VAL A 206 -27.05 -15.88 -17.02
CA VAL A 206 -26.35 -16.80 -17.92
C VAL A 206 -25.54 -17.83 -17.15
N LEU A 207 -24.81 -17.43 -16.10
CA LEU A 207 -24.07 -18.37 -15.25
C LEU A 207 -24.99 -19.39 -14.57
N LEU A 208 -26.20 -18.97 -14.16
CA LEU A 208 -27.17 -19.85 -13.51
C LEU A 208 -27.83 -20.82 -14.49
N ASP A 209 -28.13 -20.38 -15.71
CA ASP A 209 -28.63 -21.25 -16.78
C ASP A 209 -27.59 -22.30 -17.17
N LEU A 210 -26.32 -21.88 -17.30
CA LEU A 210 -25.19 -22.79 -17.54
C LEU A 210 -25.01 -23.80 -16.41
N ALA A 211 -25.09 -23.34 -15.14
CA ALA A 211 -25.02 -24.21 -13.98
C ALA A 211 -26.16 -25.24 -13.95
N SER A 212 -27.38 -24.81 -14.23
CA SER A 212 -28.55 -25.68 -14.27
C SER A 212 -28.43 -26.74 -15.38
N MET A 213 -27.99 -26.33 -16.58
CA MET A 213 -27.76 -27.24 -17.70
C MET A 213 -26.65 -28.25 -17.40
N ALA A 214 -25.56 -27.79 -16.78
CA ALA A 214 -24.43 -28.64 -16.41
C ALA A 214 -24.83 -29.70 -15.38
N VAL A 215 -25.61 -29.33 -14.36
CA VAL A 215 -26.10 -30.24 -13.31
C VAL A 215 -27.15 -31.22 -13.85
N ALA A 216 -28.02 -30.78 -14.77
CA ALA A 216 -29.00 -31.66 -15.42
C ALA A 216 -28.33 -32.77 -16.26
N GLY A 217 -27.15 -32.50 -16.81
CA GLY A 217 -26.38 -33.45 -17.61
C GLY A 217 -26.94 -33.66 -19.03
N ASP A 218 -27.82 -32.78 -19.50
CA ASP A 218 -28.53 -32.91 -20.78
C ASP A 218 -27.61 -32.74 -22.00
N LYS A 219 -26.52 -31.98 -21.85
CA LYS A 219 -25.58 -31.65 -22.92
C LYS A 219 -24.14 -31.64 -22.40
N ARG A 220 -23.19 -32.02 -23.27
CA ARG A 220 -21.77 -31.82 -22.99
C ARG A 220 -21.45 -30.33 -23.09
N MET A 221 -21.05 -29.74 -21.98
CA MET A 221 -20.68 -28.34 -21.90
C MET A 221 -19.30 -28.07 -22.54
N PRO A 222 -19.15 -27.00 -23.34
CA PRO A 222 -17.86 -26.57 -23.85
C PRO A 222 -16.89 -26.16 -22.73
N PRO A 223 -15.57 -26.34 -22.93
CA PRO A 223 -14.56 -25.95 -21.92
C PRO A 223 -14.43 -24.44 -21.78
N THR A 224 -14.83 -23.67 -22.79
CA THR A 224 -14.79 -22.21 -22.78
C THR A 224 -16.03 -21.66 -23.47
N LEU A 225 -16.64 -20.64 -22.89
CA LEU A 225 -17.78 -19.92 -23.41
C LEU A 225 -17.58 -18.42 -23.22
N HIS A 226 -18.30 -17.61 -24.00
CA HIS A 226 -18.29 -16.16 -23.90
C HIS A 226 -19.67 -15.63 -23.55
N TYR A 227 -19.73 -14.56 -22.79
CA TYR A 227 -20.94 -13.76 -22.65
C TYR A 227 -20.61 -12.27 -22.58
N ALA A 228 -21.31 -11.47 -23.37
CA ALA A 228 -21.14 -10.02 -23.45
C ALA A 228 -22.43 -9.36 -23.96
N ALA A 229 -22.70 -8.14 -23.51
CA ALA A 229 -23.68 -7.24 -24.11
C ALA A 229 -23.26 -6.81 -25.53
N ARG A 230 -24.17 -6.16 -26.27
CA ARG A 230 -23.95 -5.86 -27.70
C ARG A 230 -23.39 -4.48 -27.96
N GLU A 231 -23.59 -3.53 -27.05
CA GLU A 231 -23.20 -2.14 -27.24
C GLU A 231 -21.70 -1.97 -27.16
N ALA A 232 -21.12 -1.41 -28.21
CA ALA A 232 -19.72 -1.04 -28.28
C ALA A 232 -19.56 0.41 -27.81
N MET A 233 -18.75 0.63 -26.78
CA MET A 233 -18.51 1.96 -26.21
C MET A 233 -17.06 2.07 -25.72
N THR A 234 -16.47 3.25 -25.91
CA THR A 234 -15.27 3.66 -25.14
C THR A 234 -15.67 4.14 -23.75
N LYS A 235 -14.72 4.34 -22.82
CA LYS A 235 -15.07 4.95 -21.52
C LYS A 235 -15.62 6.36 -21.70
N TYR A 236 -15.08 7.12 -22.66
CA TYR A 236 -15.60 8.44 -23.01
C TYR A 236 -17.05 8.38 -23.51
N ASP A 237 -17.39 7.44 -24.39
CA ASP A 237 -18.78 7.24 -24.84
C ASP A 237 -19.71 6.93 -23.68
N MET A 238 -19.27 6.09 -22.73
CA MET A 238 -20.03 5.79 -21.52
C MET A 238 -20.26 7.06 -20.69
N CYS A 239 -19.26 7.91 -20.48
CA CYS A 239 -19.42 9.19 -19.77
C CYS A 239 -20.44 10.12 -20.45
N LEU A 240 -20.43 10.22 -21.78
CA LEU A 240 -21.41 11.02 -22.53
C LEU A 240 -22.84 10.50 -22.30
N VAL A 241 -23.03 9.18 -22.36
CA VAL A 241 -24.32 8.54 -22.11
C VAL A 241 -24.77 8.76 -20.66
N LEU A 242 -23.90 8.49 -19.70
CA LEU A 242 -24.20 8.65 -18.27
C LEU A 242 -24.58 10.08 -17.92
N SER A 243 -23.83 11.08 -18.40
CA SER A 243 -24.12 12.49 -18.13
C SER A 243 -25.44 12.92 -18.77
N ARG A 244 -25.73 12.48 -20.00
CA ARG A 244 -27.01 12.73 -20.66
C ARG A 244 -28.18 12.14 -19.84
N LEU A 245 -28.07 10.88 -19.42
CA LEU A 245 -29.12 10.20 -18.66
C LEU A 245 -29.32 10.83 -17.28
N TRP A 246 -28.24 11.20 -16.60
CA TRP A 246 -28.32 11.80 -15.26
C TRP A 246 -29.03 13.16 -15.31
N ASN A 247 -28.66 14.00 -16.28
CA ASN A 247 -29.31 15.28 -16.51
C ASN A 247 -30.78 15.13 -16.91
N GLN A 248 -31.11 14.12 -17.72
CA GLN A 248 -32.49 13.80 -18.09
C GLN A 248 -33.33 13.38 -16.89
N VAL A 249 -32.84 12.45 -16.06
CA VAL A 249 -33.53 11.96 -14.86
C VAL A 249 -33.73 13.09 -13.84
N CYS A 250 -32.75 13.98 -13.68
CA CYS A 250 -32.83 15.10 -12.74
C CYS A 250 -33.62 16.31 -13.28
N GLY A 251 -33.87 16.38 -14.59
CA GLY A 251 -34.51 17.52 -15.24
C GLY A 251 -33.69 18.83 -15.18
N ALA A 252 -32.39 18.74 -14.87
CA ALA A 252 -31.47 19.88 -14.72
C ALA A 252 -30.02 19.42 -14.97
N PRO A 253 -29.12 20.34 -15.40
CA PRO A 253 -27.70 20.03 -15.55
C PRO A 253 -27.05 19.85 -14.17
N VAL A 254 -26.88 18.60 -13.75
CA VAL A 254 -26.21 18.22 -12.50
C VAL A 254 -24.87 17.52 -12.75
N SER A 255 -24.62 17.07 -13.98
CA SER A 255 -23.35 16.50 -14.44
C SER A 255 -22.92 17.13 -15.77
N SER A 256 -21.65 16.97 -16.13
CA SER A 256 -21.09 17.47 -17.38
C SER A 256 -19.97 16.60 -17.91
N THR A 257 -19.67 16.76 -19.18
CA THR A 257 -18.52 16.13 -19.85
C THR A 257 -17.59 17.17 -20.48
N GLU A 258 -17.82 18.46 -20.29
CA GLU A 258 -16.99 19.53 -20.86
C GLU A 258 -15.55 19.51 -20.33
N HIS A 259 -15.38 19.02 -19.10
CA HIS A 259 -14.07 18.87 -18.47
C HIS A 259 -13.38 17.55 -18.84
N LEU A 260 -14.02 16.65 -19.57
CA LEU A 260 -13.37 15.41 -20.02
C LEU A 260 -12.52 15.70 -21.26
N ASP A 261 -11.29 15.19 -21.26
CA ASP A 261 -10.36 15.29 -22.39
C ASP A 261 -10.25 13.91 -23.08
N PRO A 262 -10.86 13.74 -24.26
CA PRO A 262 -10.92 12.43 -24.91
C PRO A 262 -9.57 12.03 -25.53
N GLN A 263 -9.06 10.88 -25.14
CA GLN A 263 -7.83 10.28 -25.65
C GLN A 263 -8.14 9.27 -26.77
N PHE A 264 -7.88 9.64 -28.02
CA PHE A 264 -8.23 8.84 -29.21
C PHE A 264 -7.17 7.82 -29.64
N GLU A 265 -5.99 7.87 -29.04
CA GLU A 265 -4.89 6.95 -29.31
C GLU A 265 -4.49 6.20 -28.04
N ALA A 266 -4.00 4.97 -28.21
CA ALA A 266 -3.46 4.21 -27.09
C ALA A 266 -2.09 4.79 -26.71
N ASP A 267 -1.86 5.09 -25.43
CA ASP A 267 -0.52 5.44 -24.95
C ASP A 267 0.40 4.22 -25.07
N PRO A 268 1.43 4.25 -25.95
CA PRO A 268 2.36 3.14 -26.12
C PRO A 268 3.24 2.92 -24.88
N HIS A 269 3.32 3.90 -23.98
CA HIS A 269 4.09 3.83 -22.74
C HIS A 269 3.24 3.45 -21.52
N ALA A 270 1.91 3.23 -21.67
CA ALA A 270 1.02 2.94 -20.55
C ALA A 270 1.59 1.83 -19.65
N ALA A 271 1.63 2.05 -18.33
CA ALA A 271 2.21 1.08 -17.39
C ALA A 271 1.52 -0.29 -17.49
N THR A 272 0.22 -0.27 -17.78
CA THR A 272 -0.56 -1.45 -18.13
C THR A 272 -1.18 -1.33 -19.51
N LEU A 273 -0.67 -2.10 -20.48
CA LEU A 273 -1.27 -2.17 -21.81
C LEU A 273 -2.68 -2.77 -21.74
N ARG A 274 -3.66 -2.05 -22.29
CA ARG A 274 -5.07 -2.50 -22.37
C ARG A 274 -5.40 -2.90 -23.81
N PRO A 275 -6.17 -3.97 -24.05
CA PRO A 275 -6.56 -4.36 -25.40
C PRO A 275 -7.35 -3.26 -26.13
N GLY A 276 -7.15 -3.15 -27.44
CA GLY A 276 -7.85 -2.16 -28.27
C GLY A 276 -9.35 -2.45 -28.39
N HIS A 277 -9.72 -3.58 -29.00
CA HIS A 277 -11.11 -3.96 -29.25
C HIS A 277 -11.36 -5.45 -28.98
N CYS A 278 -11.97 -5.77 -27.83
CA CYS A 278 -12.22 -7.15 -27.41
C CYS A 278 -13.67 -7.61 -27.59
N LYS A 279 -14.22 -7.47 -28.80
CA LYS A 279 -15.55 -8.02 -29.10
C LYS A 279 -15.53 -9.54 -28.96
N LEU A 280 -16.30 -10.09 -28.02
CA LEU A 280 -16.49 -11.53 -27.90
C LEU A 280 -17.62 -12.00 -28.82
N ASP A 281 -17.41 -13.12 -29.51
CA ASP A 281 -18.47 -13.88 -30.18
C ASP A 281 -19.17 -14.79 -29.16
N VAL A 282 -20.49 -14.62 -29.01
CA VAL A 282 -21.34 -15.34 -28.06
C VAL A 282 -22.17 -16.45 -28.71
N SER A 283 -21.96 -16.72 -30.01
CA SER A 283 -22.76 -17.67 -30.80
C SER A 283 -22.72 -19.10 -30.23
N GLU A 284 -21.61 -19.52 -29.62
CA GLU A 284 -21.53 -20.82 -28.96
C GLU A 284 -22.41 -20.93 -27.71
N THR A 285 -22.51 -19.85 -26.93
CA THR A 285 -23.41 -19.79 -25.77
C THR A 285 -24.88 -19.81 -26.24
N GLU A 286 -25.20 -19.07 -27.29
CA GLU A 286 -26.54 -19.08 -27.91
C GLU A 286 -26.90 -20.46 -28.47
N ALA A 287 -25.95 -21.16 -29.10
CA ALA A 287 -26.15 -22.50 -29.65
C ALA A 287 -26.47 -23.57 -28.59
N LEU A 288 -26.14 -23.32 -27.32
CA LEU A 288 -26.57 -24.17 -26.21
C LEU A 288 -28.05 -24.01 -25.87
N GLY A 289 -28.72 -22.97 -26.38
CA GLY A 289 -30.09 -22.57 -26.05
C GLY A 289 -30.17 -21.69 -24.80
N ILE A 290 -29.06 -21.10 -24.37
CA ILE A 290 -29.01 -20.12 -23.28
C ILE A 290 -29.50 -18.78 -23.82
N ASP A 291 -30.31 -18.07 -23.03
CA ASP A 291 -30.80 -16.75 -23.41
C ASP A 291 -29.66 -15.71 -23.36
N ILE A 292 -29.22 -15.27 -24.53
CA ILE A 292 -28.18 -14.23 -24.69
C ILE A 292 -28.75 -12.81 -24.79
N SER A 293 -30.05 -12.61 -24.49
CA SER A 293 -30.61 -11.27 -24.33
C SER A 293 -29.89 -10.51 -23.23
N HIS A 294 -29.82 -9.19 -23.34
CA HIS A 294 -29.22 -8.31 -22.33
C HIS A 294 -30.12 -7.09 -22.14
N VAL A 295 -30.05 -6.50 -20.95
CA VAL A 295 -30.64 -5.20 -20.68
C VAL A 295 -29.78 -4.13 -21.36
N PRO A 296 -30.35 -3.25 -22.20
CA PRO A 296 -29.59 -2.18 -22.81
C PRO A 296 -28.93 -1.27 -21.77
N PHE A 297 -27.72 -0.80 -22.07
CA PHE A 297 -26.92 0.04 -21.17
C PHE A 297 -27.70 1.26 -20.68
N ASP A 298 -28.32 2.00 -21.60
CA ASP A 298 -29.10 3.20 -21.29
C ASP A 298 -30.33 2.89 -20.43
N GLU A 299 -30.99 1.75 -20.67
CA GLU A 299 -32.19 1.36 -19.94
C GLU A 299 -31.86 1.03 -18.49
N TRP A 300 -30.82 0.22 -18.27
CA TRP A 300 -30.38 -0.12 -16.93
C TRP A 300 -29.93 1.12 -16.15
N TRP A 301 -29.08 1.96 -16.76
CA TRP A 301 -28.59 3.16 -16.12
C TRP A 301 -29.72 4.14 -15.84
N HIS A 302 -30.63 4.39 -16.78
CA HIS A 302 -31.78 5.25 -16.52
C HIS A 302 -32.58 4.79 -15.29
N ALA A 303 -32.88 3.49 -15.17
CA ALA A 303 -33.59 2.93 -14.03
C ALA A 303 -32.78 3.06 -12.72
N TYR A 304 -31.47 2.82 -12.76
CA TYR A 304 -30.60 2.96 -11.60
C TYR A 304 -30.49 4.42 -11.12
N LEU A 305 -30.26 5.35 -12.04
CA LEU A 305 -30.18 6.79 -11.75
C LEU A 305 -31.50 7.35 -11.22
N THR A 306 -32.62 6.87 -11.74
CA THR A 306 -33.95 7.24 -11.23
C THR A 306 -34.13 6.85 -9.77
N ARG A 307 -33.57 5.72 -9.33
CA ARG A 307 -33.60 5.29 -7.92
C ARG A 307 -32.66 6.09 -7.04
N LEU A 308 -31.49 6.50 -7.56
CA LEU A 308 -30.54 7.34 -6.84
C LEU A 308 -31.09 8.76 -6.59
N GLY A 309 -31.84 9.30 -7.54
CA GLY A 309 -32.40 10.65 -7.46
C GLY A 309 -31.34 11.76 -7.67
N PRO A 310 -31.75 13.04 -7.62
CA PRO A 310 -30.83 14.15 -7.77
C PRO A 310 -29.86 14.22 -6.58
N PRO A 311 -28.59 14.66 -6.79
CA PRO A 311 -27.66 14.88 -5.69
C PRO A 311 -28.21 15.95 -4.73
N GLU A 312 -27.98 15.77 -3.43
CA GLU A 312 -28.46 16.70 -2.40
C GLU A 312 -27.93 18.13 -2.67
N ARG A 313 -28.84 19.11 -2.84
CA ARG A 313 -28.47 20.52 -3.00
C ARG A 313 -28.03 21.10 -1.67
N THR A 314 -26.72 21.25 -1.46
CA THR A 314 -26.19 22.16 -0.44
C THR A 314 -26.24 23.60 -0.97
N GLU A 315 -27.28 24.36 -0.57
CA GLU A 315 -27.31 25.81 -0.74
C GLU A 315 -26.41 26.47 0.32
N GLY A 316 -25.28 27.05 -0.12
CA GLY A 316 -24.37 27.83 0.72
C GLY A 316 -22.91 27.38 0.59
N ALA A 317 -22.07 28.24 0.04
CA ALA A 317 -20.68 27.96 -0.32
C ALA A 317 -19.78 27.45 0.82
N ASN A 318 -18.80 26.63 0.42
CA ASN A 318 -17.64 26.13 1.19
C ASN A 318 -17.92 25.18 2.36
N ALA A 319 -18.31 23.95 2.04
CA ALA A 319 -18.04 22.80 2.89
C ALA A 319 -17.78 21.56 2.02
N THR A 320 -16.55 21.05 2.08
CA THR A 320 -16.08 19.84 1.40
C THR A 320 -16.85 18.62 1.91
N PRO A 321 -17.47 17.79 1.04
CA PRO A 321 -18.01 16.49 1.44
C PRO A 321 -16.85 15.50 1.69
N PRO A 322 -17.07 14.42 2.47
CA PRO A 322 -16.02 13.48 2.84
C PRO A 322 -15.61 12.63 1.63
N ALA A 323 -14.31 12.58 1.37
CA ALA A 323 -13.70 11.79 0.31
C ALA A 323 -13.94 10.29 0.55
N SER A 324 -14.58 9.63 -0.41
CA SER A 324 -14.43 8.20 -0.66
C SER A 324 -13.43 8.03 -1.80
N ASP A 325 -12.16 8.31 -1.51
CA ASP A 325 -11.03 8.09 -2.42
C ASP A 325 -10.54 6.66 -2.28
N GLU A 326 -10.73 5.84 -3.29
CA GLU A 326 -9.87 4.66 -3.53
C GLU A 326 -9.92 4.09 -4.96
N GLY A 327 -10.54 4.78 -5.93
CA GLY A 327 -10.80 4.20 -7.26
C GLY A 327 -10.29 4.96 -8.50
N ALA A 328 -10.17 6.29 -8.44
CA ALA A 328 -9.93 7.12 -9.64
C ALA A 328 -8.54 7.79 -9.67
N GLU A 329 -7.83 7.87 -8.54
CA GLU A 329 -6.53 8.56 -8.45
C GLU A 329 -5.32 7.72 -8.93
N ALA A 330 -5.55 6.52 -9.46
CA ALA A 330 -4.46 5.63 -9.91
C ALA A 330 -4.09 5.80 -11.40
N ASP A 331 -5.04 6.17 -12.27
CA ASP A 331 -4.80 6.30 -13.72
C ASP A 331 -4.26 7.71 -14.10
N GLU A 332 -4.64 8.78 -13.39
CA GLU A 332 -4.12 10.15 -13.65
C GLU A 332 -2.77 10.44 -12.96
N ALA A 333 -2.44 9.68 -11.91
CA ALA A 333 -1.19 9.85 -11.16
C ALA A 333 0.04 9.23 -11.84
N GLU A 334 -0.13 8.54 -12.97
CA GLU A 334 0.94 8.00 -13.84
C GLU A 334 1.17 8.86 -15.09
N GLU A 335 0.16 9.57 -15.62
CA GLU A 335 0.34 10.53 -16.74
C GLU A 335 1.06 11.82 -16.28
N GLU A 336 0.74 12.35 -15.10
CA GLU A 336 1.52 13.44 -14.48
C GLU A 336 2.90 12.96 -13.96
N GLU A 337 3.10 11.65 -13.78
CA GLU A 337 4.39 11.05 -13.39
C GLU A 337 5.34 10.91 -14.58
N LYS A 338 4.83 10.56 -15.78
CA LYS A 338 5.62 10.51 -17.01
C LYS A 338 6.01 11.87 -17.55
N GLU A 339 5.10 12.85 -17.51
CA GLU A 339 5.46 14.23 -17.92
C GLU A 339 6.46 14.85 -16.92
N GLY A 340 6.36 14.52 -15.62
CA GLY A 340 7.30 14.96 -14.60
C GLY A 340 8.69 14.29 -14.67
N GLU A 341 8.74 12.99 -14.95
CA GLU A 341 10.01 12.24 -15.12
C GLU A 341 10.73 12.60 -16.42
N GLU A 342 10.01 12.83 -17.54
CA GLU A 342 10.62 13.35 -18.78
C GLU A 342 11.11 14.81 -18.64
N LEU A 343 10.49 15.62 -17.77
CA LEU A 343 10.93 16.98 -17.48
C LEU A 343 12.14 17.00 -16.51
N GLU A 344 12.18 16.15 -15.49
CA GLU A 344 13.35 16.02 -14.59
C GLU A 344 14.57 15.34 -15.27
N GLU A 345 14.37 14.43 -16.24
CA GLU A 345 15.47 13.88 -17.07
C GLU A 345 15.99 14.90 -18.09
N LYS A 346 15.13 15.76 -18.65
CA LYS A 346 15.54 16.87 -19.53
C LYS A 346 16.21 18.01 -18.77
N GLU A 347 15.82 18.28 -17.51
CA GLU A 347 16.46 19.28 -16.65
C GLU A 347 17.84 18.82 -16.15
N ASN A 348 18.01 17.54 -15.78
CA ASN A 348 19.32 17.00 -15.41
C ASN A 348 20.30 16.92 -16.60
N GLN A 349 19.81 16.81 -17.84
CA GLN A 349 20.65 16.87 -19.05
C GLN A 349 20.93 18.33 -19.50
N ALA A 350 20.01 19.26 -19.27
CA ALA A 350 20.17 20.67 -19.65
C ALA A 350 21.04 21.49 -18.68
N GLU A 351 21.08 21.14 -17.40
CA GLU A 351 22.02 21.73 -16.43
C GLU A 351 23.45 21.19 -16.59
N ASP A 352 23.64 20.00 -17.18
CA ASP A 352 24.96 19.41 -17.48
C ASP A 352 25.60 20.06 -18.74
N GLU A 353 24.81 20.55 -19.70
CA GLU A 353 25.30 21.17 -20.94
C GLU A 353 25.59 22.69 -20.82
N THR A 354 25.22 23.34 -19.72
CA THR A 354 25.37 24.82 -19.59
C THR A 354 26.51 25.30 -18.69
N GLU A 355 27.28 24.40 -18.06
CA GLU A 355 28.50 24.76 -17.32
C GLU A 355 29.82 24.35 -18.02
N ASP A 356 29.77 23.74 -19.22
CA ASP A 356 30.95 23.19 -19.92
C ASP A 356 31.63 24.17 -20.93
N GLU A 357 31.29 25.46 -20.89
CA GLU A 357 32.05 26.52 -21.58
C GLU A 357 32.66 27.49 -20.57
N THR A 358 33.73 27.06 -19.88
CA THR A 358 34.94 27.86 -19.60
C THR A 358 35.83 27.11 -18.63
N THR A 359 36.85 26.40 -19.16
CA THR A 359 38.27 26.44 -18.74
C THR A 359 39.01 25.21 -19.25
N ASP A 360 39.29 25.19 -20.55
CA ASP A 360 40.40 24.42 -21.09
C ASP A 360 41.66 25.32 -21.03
N GLU A 361 42.65 24.91 -20.23
CA GLU A 361 44.10 25.07 -20.48
C GLU A 361 44.91 24.61 -19.25
N ALA A 362 45.26 23.32 -19.20
CA ALA A 362 46.60 22.84 -18.80
C ALA A 362 46.69 21.30 -18.91
N GLU A 363 47.26 20.86 -20.03
CA GLU A 363 47.63 19.48 -20.33
C GLU A 363 48.65 18.88 -19.31
N ASP A 364 48.31 17.69 -18.84
CA ASP A 364 49.03 16.43 -19.06
C ASP A 364 50.53 16.32 -18.67
N ARG A 365 50.82 15.39 -17.75
CA ARG A 365 51.99 14.46 -17.78
C ARG A 365 51.98 13.44 -16.62
N ALA A 366 51.67 12.20 -16.99
CA ALA A 366 52.29 10.92 -16.61
C ALA A 366 52.80 10.68 -15.16
N ALA A 367 52.35 9.58 -14.53
CA ALA A 367 53.10 8.31 -14.50
C ALA A 367 52.64 7.35 -13.39
N ALA A 368 52.75 6.06 -13.71
CA ALA A 368 52.57 4.87 -12.88
C ALA A 368 53.15 4.93 -11.45
N GLN A 369 52.44 4.33 -10.49
CA GLN A 369 53.05 3.50 -9.44
C GLN A 369 52.05 2.66 -8.64
N ALA A 370 52.52 1.48 -8.23
CA ALA A 370 51.79 0.35 -7.70
C ALA A 370 51.40 0.48 -6.21
N MET A 371 50.34 -0.24 -5.83
CA MET A 371 49.89 -0.44 -4.44
C MET A 371 50.78 -1.45 -3.68
N PRO A 372 51.02 -1.24 -2.38
CA PRO A 372 51.52 -2.29 -1.49
C PRO A 372 50.39 -2.98 -0.72
N THR A 373 50.50 -4.31 -0.64
CA THR A 373 49.76 -5.23 0.23
C THR A 373 49.99 -4.99 1.73
N PRO A 374 49.03 -5.36 2.61
CA PRO A 374 49.35 -5.79 3.97
C PRO A 374 48.97 -7.25 4.25
N LYS A 375 49.67 -7.78 5.26
CA LYS A 375 49.89 -9.18 5.63
C LYS A 375 48.79 -9.75 6.54
N LEU A 376 48.57 -11.06 6.44
CA LEU A 376 47.91 -11.90 7.44
C LEU A 376 48.78 -12.08 8.70
N ALA A 377 48.12 -12.26 9.85
CA ALA A 377 48.66 -12.91 11.05
C ALA A 377 47.59 -13.85 11.66
N ASP A 378 48.07 -15.01 12.12
CA ASP A 378 47.31 -16.21 12.51
C ASP A 378 46.71 -16.19 13.94
N ALA A 379 45.62 -16.97 14.06
CA ALA A 379 45.03 -17.78 15.15
C ALA A 379 45.53 -17.67 16.61
N ASP A 380 44.61 -17.77 17.62
CA ASP A 380 44.17 -19.08 18.13
C ASP A 380 43.12 -19.05 19.27
N SER A 381 42.42 -20.19 19.41
CA SER A 381 41.65 -20.74 20.56
C SER A 381 40.13 -20.53 20.69
N ALA A 382 39.44 -21.69 20.74
CA ALA A 382 38.01 -21.95 20.93
C ALA A 382 37.76 -22.66 22.30
N PRO A 383 36.63 -23.34 22.54
CA PRO A 383 35.26 -22.88 22.88
C PRO A 383 34.86 -23.34 24.32
N PRO A 384 33.61 -23.18 24.82
CA PRO A 384 32.58 -24.21 24.60
C PRO A 384 31.09 -23.74 24.69
N THR A 385 30.18 -24.63 24.27
CA THR A 385 28.73 -24.71 24.60
C THR A 385 28.49 -25.98 25.44
N PRO A 386 27.28 -26.39 25.91
CA PRO A 386 25.91 -25.81 25.77
C PRO A 386 25.11 -25.75 27.11
N SER A 387 23.94 -25.09 27.11
CA SER A 387 22.65 -25.64 27.60
C SER A 387 21.58 -24.55 27.86
N SER A 388 20.34 -24.91 27.54
CA SER A 388 19.07 -24.37 28.06
C SER A 388 18.47 -25.44 29.02
N PRO A 389 17.40 -25.23 29.83
CA PRO A 389 16.23 -24.37 29.56
C PRO A 389 15.56 -23.65 30.76
N ALA A 390 14.56 -22.82 30.40
CA ALA A 390 13.30 -22.51 31.11
C ALA A 390 13.28 -21.62 32.39
N ASP A 391 12.43 -20.59 32.28
CA ASP A 391 11.44 -20.03 33.22
C ASP A 391 11.78 -19.52 34.63
N ASP A 392 10.96 -18.52 34.98
CA ASP A 392 10.61 -17.99 36.31
C ASP A 392 11.40 -16.81 36.91
N ALA A 393 10.84 -15.62 36.64
CA ALA A 393 10.12 -14.81 37.62
C ALA A 393 10.82 -14.30 38.91
N ARG A 394 10.84 -12.96 38.99
CA ARG A 394 10.46 -12.11 40.15
C ARG A 394 11.47 -11.91 41.31
N TYR A 395 11.71 -10.62 41.55
CA TYR A 395 12.24 -9.96 42.76
C TYR A 395 13.69 -10.27 43.18
N GLY A 396 14.58 -9.30 42.94
CA GLY A 396 15.88 -9.19 43.61
C GLY A 396 16.35 -7.73 43.66
N THR A 397 16.59 -7.23 44.87
CA THR A 397 17.05 -5.88 45.23
C THR A 397 18.38 -5.45 44.58
N PRO A 398 18.66 -4.14 44.44
CA PRO A 398 19.88 -3.65 43.80
C PRO A 398 21.11 -3.87 44.70
N THR A 399 22.15 -4.50 44.15
CA THR A 399 23.49 -4.62 44.73
C THR A 399 24.25 -3.29 44.59
N PRO A 400 24.99 -2.80 45.59
CA PRO A 400 25.70 -1.52 45.50
C PRO A 400 26.94 -1.62 44.59
N PRO A 401 27.33 -0.53 43.91
CA PRO A 401 28.42 -0.55 42.93
C PRO A 401 29.79 -0.59 43.60
N GLU A 402 30.70 -1.39 43.03
CA GLU A 402 32.11 -1.41 43.39
C GLU A 402 32.82 -0.08 43.01
N PRO A 403 33.69 0.46 43.87
CA PRO A 403 34.44 1.68 43.57
C PRO A 403 35.71 1.36 42.79
N GLY A 404 35.78 1.73 41.51
CA GLY A 404 37.03 1.60 40.75
C GLY A 404 36.99 1.80 39.24
N SER A 405 35.84 2.02 38.59
CA SER A 405 35.82 2.31 37.15
C SER A 405 36.08 3.79 36.89
N ALA A 406 37.08 4.09 36.05
CA ALA A 406 37.26 5.40 35.44
C ALA A 406 35.93 5.94 34.88
N PRO A 407 35.68 7.27 34.90
CA PRO A 407 34.43 7.81 34.40
C PRO A 407 34.20 7.32 32.97
N PRO A 408 33.03 6.71 32.66
CA PRO A 408 32.73 6.34 31.29
C PRO A 408 32.85 7.59 30.41
N ALA A 409 33.48 7.43 29.25
CA ALA A 409 33.52 8.49 28.24
C ALA A 409 32.09 9.02 28.03
N PRO A 410 31.89 10.34 27.89
CA PRO A 410 30.56 10.92 27.79
C PRO A 410 29.79 10.22 26.68
N ALA A 411 28.60 9.72 27.00
CA ALA A 411 27.75 9.05 26.02
C ALA A 411 27.49 10.01 24.85
N VAL A 412 27.54 9.46 23.64
CA VAL A 412 27.21 10.23 22.44
C VAL A 412 25.71 10.53 22.47
N THR A 413 25.35 11.80 22.33
CA THR A 413 23.97 12.28 22.36
C THR A 413 23.64 13.04 21.09
N PHE A 414 22.41 12.88 20.62
CA PHE A 414 21.87 13.57 19.46
C PHE A 414 20.56 14.26 19.85
N SER A 415 20.38 15.49 19.38
CA SER A 415 19.10 16.20 19.44
C SER A 415 18.76 16.69 18.03
N VAL A 416 17.78 16.04 17.41
CA VAL A 416 17.28 16.40 16.09
C VAL A 416 16.06 17.30 16.20
N ARG A 417 15.99 18.32 15.35
CA ARG A 417 14.79 19.10 15.08
C ARG A 417 14.60 19.25 13.58
N VAL A 418 13.40 18.92 13.10
CA VAL A 418 12.98 19.15 11.72
C VAL A 418 11.86 20.18 11.77
N GLY A 419 12.08 21.35 11.18
CA GLY A 419 11.17 22.49 11.32
C GLY A 419 11.11 23.36 10.08
N ASP A 420 10.43 24.49 10.22
CA ASP A 420 10.35 25.55 9.21
C ASP A 420 9.99 25.03 7.80
N PRO A 421 8.85 24.32 7.64
CA PRO A 421 8.46 23.80 6.34
C PRO A 421 8.20 24.96 5.37
N GLN A 422 9.01 25.05 4.33
CA GLN A 422 8.91 26.08 3.30
C GLN A 422 8.54 25.43 1.97
N ARG A 423 7.53 25.99 1.30
CA ARG A 423 7.24 25.64 -0.09
C ARG A 423 8.20 26.40 -0.98
N VAL A 424 9.06 25.68 -1.69
CA VAL A 424 10.08 26.21 -2.60
C VAL A 424 9.81 25.69 -4.01
N GLY A 425 10.00 26.53 -5.02
CA GLY A 425 9.76 26.20 -6.43
C GLY A 425 8.46 26.78 -7.00
N ASP A 426 8.33 26.70 -8.32
CA ASP A 426 7.19 27.20 -9.08
C ASP A 426 5.95 26.32 -8.88
N PRO A 427 4.73 26.74 -9.27
CA PRO A 427 3.51 25.97 -9.04
C PRO A 427 3.58 24.50 -9.48
N VAL A 428 4.38 24.22 -10.52
CA VAL A 428 4.63 22.89 -11.10
C VAL A 428 5.69 22.10 -10.32
N THR A 429 6.85 22.70 -10.03
CA THR A 429 8.01 22.04 -9.38
C THR A 429 8.08 22.21 -7.86
N ALA A 430 7.03 22.79 -7.27
CA ALA A 430 7.02 23.11 -5.85
C ALA A 430 7.23 21.87 -4.98
N HIS A 431 8.10 21.99 -3.99
CA HIS A 431 8.34 20.98 -2.97
C HIS A 431 8.46 21.63 -1.59
N VAL A 432 8.31 20.82 -0.54
CA VAL A 432 8.52 21.27 0.84
C VAL A 432 9.96 21.00 1.25
N VAL A 433 10.64 22.05 1.66
CA VAL A 433 11.98 22.01 2.24
C VAL A 433 11.84 22.16 3.74
N TYR A 434 12.57 21.33 4.48
CA TYR A 434 12.62 21.33 5.93
C TYR A 434 13.99 21.81 6.40
N ALA A 435 14.00 22.66 7.43
CA ALA A 435 15.22 22.97 8.17
C ALA A 435 15.53 21.82 9.14
N VAL A 436 16.58 21.07 8.85
CA VAL A 436 17.09 19.99 9.69
C VAL A 436 18.22 20.54 10.55
N ARG A 437 18.00 20.55 11.86
CA ARG A 437 18.99 21.00 12.86
C ARG A 437 19.36 19.83 13.75
N VAL A 438 20.65 19.55 13.87
CA VAL A 438 21.17 18.47 14.72
C VAL A 438 22.21 19.06 15.67
N SER A 439 22.04 18.81 16.96
CA SER A 439 23.05 19.08 17.99
C SER A 439 23.63 17.76 18.49
N THR A 440 24.96 17.65 18.53
CA THR A 440 25.66 16.43 18.92
C THR A 440 27.02 16.70 19.55
N ASN A 441 27.47 15.77 20.38
CA ASN A 441 28.84 15.68 20.90
C ASN A 441 29.67 14.57 20.21
N ALA A 442 29.16 13.98 19.12
CA ALA A 442 29.82 12.91 18.40
C ALA A 442 31.08 13.42 17.67
N PRO A 443 32.24 12.75 17.81
CA PRO A 443 33.52 13.24 17.27
C PRO A 443 33.68 13.04 15.76
N TRP A 444 32.78 12.29 15.11
CA TRP A 444 32.83 12.00 13.67
C TRP A 444 31.97 12.94 12.81
N PHE A 445 31.31 13.92 13.43
CA PHE A 445 30.75 15.08 12.72
C PHE A 445 31.72 16.25 12.83
N SER A 446 31.82 17.03 11.76
CA SER A 446 32.71 18.18 11.63
C SER A 446 32.39 19.31 12.62
N ARG A 447 31.12 19.42 13.05
CA ARG A 447 30.63 20.49 13.95
C ARG A 447 29.64 19.93 14.97
N PRO A 448 29.58 20.51 16.18
CA PRO A 448 28.61 20.10 17.22
C PRO A 448 27.17 20.54 16.91
N GLU A 449 27.00 21.53 16.04
CA GLU A 449 25.71 22.00 15.56
C GLU A 449 25.72 21.97 14.02
N LEU A 450 24.78 21.23 13.45
CA LEU A 450 24.56 21.07 12.02
C LEU A 450 23.20 21.67 11.67
N SER A 451 23.15 22.41 10.57
CA SER A 451 21.91 23.00 10.06
C SER A 451 21.92 22.94 8.54
N VAL A 452 21.01 22.16 7.99
CA VAL A 452 20.89 21.94 6.54
C VAL A 452 19.43 22.01 6.11
N LEU A 453 19.21 22.30 4.83
CA LEU A 453 17.90 22.29 4.21
C LEU A 453 17.73 21.01 3.41
N ARG A 454 16.64 20.28 3.64
CA ARG A 454 16.36 18.99 3.01
C ARG A 454 14.94 18.90 2.53
N ARG A 455 14.74 18.42 1.32
CA ARG A 455 13.42 18.04 0.81
C ARG A 455 13.13 16.58 1.11
N TYR A 456 11.86 16.19 1.03
CA TYR A 456 11.43 14.82 1.35
C TYR A 456 12.11 13.74 0.49
N SER A 457 12.41 14.02 -0.79
CA SER A 457 13.15 13.08 -1.65
C SER A 457 14.59 12.84 -1.18
N ASP A 458 15.24 13.82 -0.54
CA ASP A 458 16.57 13.64 0.03
C ASP A 458 16.55 12.62 1.17
N PHE A 459 15.49 12.62 2.00
CA PHE A 459 15.29 11.62 3.05
C PHE A 459 15.04 10.22 2.47
N ARG A 460 14.35 10.13 1.32
CA ARG A 460 14.17 8.85 0.61
C ARG A 460 15.49 8.30 0.09
N TRP A 461 16.30 9.16 -0.52
CA TRP A 461 17.66 8.80 -0.94
C TRP A 461 18.48 8.29 0.24
N LEU A 462 18.52 9.04 1.35
CA LEU A 462 19.23 8.65 2.56
C LEU A 462 18.75 7.29 3.09
N HIS A 463 17.44 7.09 3.20
CA HIS A 463 16.89 5.83 3.67
C HIS A 463 17.31 4.66 2.76
N ALA A 464 17.25 4.83 1.44
CA ALA A 464 17.70 3.79 0.50
C ALA A 464 19.20 3.52 0.60
N ALA A 465 20.01 4.58 0.76
CA ALA A 465 21.45 4.49 0.94
C ALA A 465 21.78 3.69 2.21
N LEU A 466 21.13 3.99 3.34
CA LEU A 466 21.34 3.27 4.60
C LEU A 466 20.95 1.79 4.51
N VAL A 467 19.84 1.46 3.83
CA VAL A 467 19.43 0.06 3.61
C VAL A 467 20.47 -0.70 2.80
N SER A 468 21.07 -0.05 1.79
CA SER A 468 22.11 -0.63 0.95
C SER A 468 23.47 -0.76 1.67
N ASN A 469 23.89 0.28 2.37
CA ASN A 469 25.20 0.36 3.02
C ASN A 469 25.30 -0.54 4.26
N CYS A 470 24.18 -0.77 4.95
CA CYS A 470 24.12 -1.52 6.21
C CYS A 470 23.21 -2.77 6.09
N PRO A 471 23.60 -3.80 5.31
CA PRO A 471 22.80 -5.00 5.15
C PRO A 471 22.59 -5.71 6.49
N GLY A 472 21.34 -6.05 6.80
CA GLY A 472 20.93 -6.67 8.06
C GLY A 472 20.54 -5.69 9.18
N ALA A 473 20.81 -4.39 9.05
CA ALA A 473 20.34 -3.37 10.00
C ALA A 473 18.86 -3.02 9.76
N ILE A 474 18.09 -2.77 10.83
CA ILE A 474 16.72 -2.28 10.71
C ILE A 474 16.76 -0.75 10.62
N VAL A 475 16.66 -0.23 9.40
CA VAL A 475 16.64 1.22 9.15
C VAL A 475 15.26 1.80 9.53
N PRO A 476 15.19 2.83 10.38
CA PRO A 476 13.92 3.47 10.75
C PRO A 476 13.12 3.92 9.52
N PRO A 477 11.81 3.62 9.47
CA PRO A 477 10.99 3.94 8.33
C PRO A 477 10.76 5.46 8.24
N ILE A 478 10.67 5.95 7.01
CA ILE A 478 10.22 7.31 6.71
C ILE A 478 8.75 7.28 6.26
N PRO A 479 7.98 8.38 6.45
CA PRO A 479 6.57 8.42 6.03
C PRO A 479 6.45 8.18 4.52
N GLU A 480 5.31 7.66 4.07
CA GLU A 480 5.09 7.35 2.65
C GLU A 480 5.01 8.61 1.75
N LYS A 481 5.36 8.40 0.47
CA LYS A 481 5.26 9.44 -0.56
C LYS A 481 3.79 9.61 -0.93
N VAL A 482 3.15 10.59 -0.32
CA VAL A 482 1.81 11.07 -0.66
C VAL A 482 1.94 12.15 -1.72
N LYS A 483 1.44 11.87 -2.94
CA LYS A 483 1.49 12.81 -4.08
C LYS A 483 0.33 13.81 -4.03
N ILE A 484 -0.88 13.35 -3.69
CA ILE A 484 -2.10 14.16 -3.65
C ILE A 484 -2.28 14.80 -2.27
N GLY A 485 -2.62 16.09 -2.25
CA GLY A 485 -2.66 16.86 -1.00
C GLY A 485 -1.27 17.00 -0.34
N ARG A 486 -0.16 16.87 -1.09
CA ARG A 486 1.22 16.92 -0.56
C ARG A 486 1.57 18.19 0.23
N PHE A 487 0.77 19.25 0.06
CA PHE A 487 0.90 20.53 0.76
C PHE A 487 -0.17 20.77 1.84
N ALA A 488 -1.01 19.78 2.15
CA ALA A 488 -2.00 19.89 3.21
C ALA A 488 -1.27 20.14 4.56
N PRO A 489 -1.66 21.14 5.36
CA PRO A 489 -0.96 21.49 6.60
C PRO A 489 -0.83 20.31 7.57
N ASP A 490 -1.90 19.53 7.74
CA ASP A 490 -1.92 18.35 8.61
C ASP A 490 -0.91 17.28 8.11
N LEU A 491 -0.77 17.09 6.79
CA LEU A 491 0.19 16.16 6.21
C LEU A 491 1.64 16.66 6.34
N ILE A 492 1.88 17.95 6.10
CA ILE A 492 3.20 18.57 6.26
C ILE A 492 3.68 18.39 7.70
N GLU A 493 2.81 18.66 8.67
CA GLU A 493 3.14 18.56 10.09
C GLU A 493 3.35 17.10 10.51
N PHE A 494 2.51 16.18 10.04
CA PHE A 494 2.72 14.74 10.25
C PHE A 494 4.07 14.28 9.69
N ARG A 495 4.38 14.65 8.45
CA ARG A 495 5.67 14.32 7.81
C ARG A 495 6.84 14.90 8.58
N ARG A 496 6.75 16.16 9.00
CA ARG A 496 7.79 16.83 9.79
C ARG A 496 8.08 16.03 11.07
N CYS A 497 7.06 15.65 11.82
CA CYS A 497 7.20 14.83 13.03
C CYS A 497 7.80 13.45 12.73
N ALA A 498 7.33 12.79 11.68
CA ALA A 498 7.81 11.46 11.29
C ALA A 498 9.28 11.47 10.84
N LEU A 499 9.68 12.47 10.05
CA LEU A 499 11.08 12.64 9.60
C LEU A 499 12.01 12.98 10.77
N GLU A 500 11.56 13.80 11.72
CA GLU A 500 12.31 14.12 12.94
C GLU A 500 12.59 12.86 13.76
N ARG A 501 11.55 12.05 14.02
CA ARG A 501 11.71 10.76 14.72
C ARG A 501 12.60 9.78 13.97
N ALA A 502 12.38 9.60 12.66
CA ALA A 502 13.17 8.68 11.86
C ALA A 502 14.66 9.06 11.88
N LEU A 503 14.99 10.33 11.70
CA LEU A 503 16.37 10.81 11.73
C LEU A 503 17.00 10.71 13.12
N GLN A 504 16.25 11.02 14.19
CA GLN A 504 16.70 10.81 15.57
C GLN A 504 17.08 9.35 15.81
N GLN A 505 16.22 8.41 15.41
CA GLN A 505 16.48 6.97 15.56
C GLN A 505 17.63 6.47 14.69
N MET A 506 17.81 7.01 13.48
CA MET A 506 18.97 6.71 12.63
C MET A 506 20.28 7.13 13.30
N LEU A 507 20.30 8.31 13.95
CA LEU A 507 21.47 8.80 14.68
C LEU A 507 21.71 8.07 16.01
N GLU A 508 20.66 7.61 16.69
CA GLU A 508 20.80 6.78 17.90
C GLU A 508 21.20 5.34 17.60
N HIS A 509 21.09 4.91 16.34
CA HIS A 509 21.41 3.55 15.95
C HIS A 509 22.93 3.32 15.93
N PRO A 510 23.45 2.32 16.67
CA PRO A 510 24.91 2.14 16.85
C PRO A 510 25.72 2.02 15.55
N ARG A 511 25.17 1.35 14.53
CA ARG A 511 25.74 1.19 13.20
C ARG A 511 25.44 2.34 12.23
N LEU A 512 24.19 2.81 12.14
CA LEU A 512 23.81 3.82 11.15
C LEU A 512 24.42 5.20 11.46
N GLN A 513 24.63 5.53 12.74
CA GLN A 513 25.14 6.85 13.17
C GLN A 513 26.50 7.26 12.59
N LYS A 514 27.27 6.29 12.05
CA LYS A 514 28.61 6.50 11.49
C LYS A 514 28.64 6.39 9.96
N ASP A 515 27.50 6.13 9.33
CA ASP A 515 27.41 5.96 7.88
C ASP A 515 27.85 7.23 7.14
N GLU A 516 28.62 7.06 6.07
CA GLU A 516 29.19 8.17 5.31
C GLU A 516 28.11 8.95 4.54
N ASP A 517 27.08 8.26 4.04
CA ASP A 517 26.01 8.91 3.28
C ASP A 517 25.03 9.65 4.24
N LEU A 518 24.91 9.20 5.51
CA LEU A 518 24.25 9.97 6.58
C LEU A 518 25.02 11.24 6.95
N LYS A 519 26.36 11.17 7.04
CA LYS A 519 27.19 12.37 7.26
C LYS A 519 27.04 13.35 6.10
N LEU A 520 27.13 12.86 4.86
CA LEU A 520 26.90 13.65 3.66
C LEU A 520 25.55 14.36 3.72
N PHE A 521 24.50 13.62 4.09
CA PHE A 521 23.15 14.17 4.27
C PHE A 521 23.07 15.23 5.36
N LEU A 522 23.88 15.21 6.41
CA LEU A 522 23.80 16.18 7.51
C LEU A 522 24.77 17.37 7.38
N GLU A 523 25.82 17.24 6.58
CA GLU A 523 26.88 18.24 6.47
C GLU A 523 26.91 18.98 5.13
N SER A 524 26.38 18.38 4.05
CA SER A 524 26.42 19.00 2.74
C SER A 524 25.47 20.20 2.61
N HIS A 525 25.98 21.30 2.04
CA HIS A 525 25.14 22.44 1.63
C HIS A 525 24.65 22.33 0.17
N ARG A 526 25.27 21.48 -0.66
CA ARG A 526 24.92 21.23 -2.07
C ARG A 526 24.69 19.73 -2.30
N LEU A 527 23.70 19.18 -1.60
CA LEU A 527 23.52 17.73 -1.50
C LEU A 527 23.39 17.04 -2.87
N ALA A 528 22.68 17.64 -3.84
CA ALA A 528 22.51 17.04 -5.17
C ALA A 528 23.87 16.82 -5.88
N ALA A 529 24.73 17.84 -5.95
CA ALA A 529 26.05 17.74 -6.56
C ALA A 529 26.95 16.72 -5.83
N ASP A 530 26.88 16.71 -4.49
CA ASP A 530 27.67 15.78 -3.69
C ASP A 530 27.18 14.32 -3.82
N ILE A 531 25.87 14.11 -4.05
CA ILE A 531 25.31 12.79 -4.39
C ILE A 531 25.85 12.33 -5.75
N HIS A 532 25.86 13.20 -6.77
CA HIS A 532 26.44 12.85 -8.08
C HIS A 532 27.91 12.43 -7.96
N ALA A 533 28.73 13.19 -7.23
CA ALA A 533 30.12 12.84 -7.00
C ALA A 533 30.27 11.50 -6.27
N ARG A 534 29.40 11.22 -5.29
CA ARG A 534 29.35 9.94 -4.56
C ARG A 534 28.93 8.79 -5.46
N ASP A 535 27.97 9.00 -6.37
CA ASP A 535 27.45 7.97 -7.28
C ASP A 535 28.46 7.58 -8.37
N ILE A 536 29.35 8.50 -8.79
CA ILE A 536 30.49 8.16 -9.67
C ILE A 536 31.40 7.11 -9.01
N VAL A 537 31.58 7.19 -7.69
CA VAL A 537 32.51 6.31 -6.95
C VAL A 537 31.83 5.03 -6.46
N LYS A 538 30.63 5.13 -5.89
CA LYS A 538 29.93 4.01 -5.23
C LYS A 538 28.82 3.37 -6.09
N GLY A 539 28.49 3.96 -7.25
CA GLY A 539 27.33 3.59 -8.06
C GLY A 539 26.01 4.16 -7.51
N PRO A 540 24.97 4.35 -8.33
CA PRO A 540 23.74 5.02 -7.92
C PRO A 540 22.99 4.29 -6.82
N VAL A 541 22.42 5.05 -5.88
CA VAL A 541 21.53 4.49 -4.85
C VAL A 541 20.17 4.18 -5.48
N ILE A 542 19.86 2.89 -5.60
CA ILE A 542 18.58 2.43 -6.15
C ILE A 542 17.48 2.65 -5.11
N THR A 543 16.71 3.74 -5.26
CA THR A 543 15.47 3.93 -4.52
C THR A 543 14.38 2.98 -5.05
N PRO A 544 13.31 2.72 -4.29
CA PRO A 544 12.18 1.93 -4.78
C PRO A 544 11.60 2.41 -6.12
N ASP A 545 11.68 3.72 -6.38
CA ASP A 545 11.20 4.34 -7.63
C ASP A 545 12.12 3.93 -8.81
N HIS A 546 13.44 3.88 -8.61
CA HIS A 546 14.41 3.40 -9.62
C HIS A 546 14.36 1.87 -9.86
N LYS A 547 13.85 1.08 -8.91
CA LYS A 547 13.80 -0.39 -9.03
C LYS A 547 12.78 -0.88 -10.07
N ALA A 548 11.74 -0.07 -10.34
CA ALA A 548 10.74 -0.31 -11.39
C ALA A 548 11.36 -0.32 -12.81
N LEU A 549 12.47 0.40 -13.01
CA LEU A 549 13.11 0.55 -14.32
C LEU A 549 14.06 -0.60 -14.70
N PHE A 550 14.70 -1.27 -13.74
CA PHE A 550 15.83 -2.20 -13.99
C PHE A 550 15.56 -3.68 -13.62
N GLY A 551 14.42 -4.00 -12.98
CA GLY A 551 14.24 -5.27 -12.26
C GLY A 551 13.92 -6.54 -13.06
N TRP A 552 13.49 -6.45 -14.32
CA TRP A 552 12.85 -7.61 -14.97
C TRP A 552 13.80 -8.62 -15.63
N ARG A 553 15.07 -8.25 -15.87
CA ARG A 553 16.00 -9.14 -16.61
C ARG A 553 16.77 -10.13 -15.74
N GLN A 554 16.77 -9.99 -14.41
CA GLN A 554 17.61 -10.82 -13.53
C GLN A 554 16.87 -11.94 -12.79
N ALA A 555 15.54 -11.97 -12.75
CA ALA A 555 14.78 -12.92 -11.92
C ALA A 555 14.56 -14.32 -12.53
N LEU A 556 14.72 -14.48 -13.85
CA LEU A 556 14.38 -15.74 -14.54
C LEU A 556 15.42 -16.87 -14.38
N ASN A 557 16.57 -16.61 -13.74
CA ASN A 557 17.67 -17.59 -13.61
C ASN A 557 18.33 -17.61 -12.22
N GLN A 558 17.66 -17.15 -11.17
CA GLN A 558 18.23 -17.13 -9.82
C GLN A 558 17.98 -18.45 -9.07
N PRO A 559 18.96 -18.96 -8.31
CA PRO A 559 18.75 -20.09 -7.42
C PRO A 559 17.69 -19.74 -6.38
N ARG A 560 16.71 -20.63 -6.17
CA ARG A 560 15.67 -20.45 -5.15
C ARG A 560 16.33 -20.47 -3.77
N PHE A 561 16.15 -19.41 -3.00
CA PHE A 561 16.62 -19.36 -1.62
C PHE A 561 15.81 -20.33 -0.77
N HIS A 562 16.50 -21.30 -0.16
CA HIS A 562 15.95 -22.12 0.90
C HIS A 562 16.73 -21.79 2.16
N ASP A 563 16.07 -21.14 3.12
CA ASP A 563 16.71 -20.81 4.39
C ASP A 563 16.92 -22.11 5.19
N PRO A 564 18.15 -22.44 5.61
CA PRO A 564 18.37 -23.58 6.51
C PRO A 564 17.99 -23.26 7.97
N ASP A 565 17.72 -22.00 8.29
CA ASP A 565 17.39 -21.55 9.64
C ASP A 565 15.91 -21.15 9.72
N ASP A 566 15.09 -22.08 10.22
CA ASP A 566 13.65 -21.89 10.38
C ASP A 566 13.30 -20.65 11.22
N TRP A 567 14.22 -20.12 12.04
CA TRP A 567 13.98 -18.93 12.86
C TRP A 567 13.50 -17.74 12.03
N PHE A 568 14.08 -17.48 10.85
CA PHE A 568 13.71 -16.34 10.00
C PHE A 568 12.29 -16.46 9.47
N GLN A 569 11.87 -17.66 9.08
CA GLN A 569 10.50 -17.92 8.63
C GLN A 569 9.49 -17.69 9.76
N HIS A 570 9.76 -18.23 10.96
CA HIS A 570 8.92 -18.00 12.13
C HIS A 570 8.82 -16.51 12.48
N GLN A 571 9.93 -15.76 12.37
CA GLN A 571 9.88 -14.30 12.58
C GLN A 571 9.02 -13.59 11.52
N LEU A 572 9.09 -13.97 10.24
CA LEU A 572 8.27 -13.38 9.18
C LEU A 572 6.77 -13.65 9.39
N GLU A 573 6.41 -14.86 9.84
CA GLU A 573 5.03 -15.21 10.19
C GLU A 573 4.52 -14.36 11.37
N TYR A 574 5.32 -14.25 12.43
CA TYR A 574 5.02 -13.38 13.57
C TYR A 574 4.85 -11.91 13.16
N LEU A 575 5.78 -11.40 12.35
CA LEU A 575 5.75 -10.02 11.85
C LEU A 575 4.52 -9.74 10.99
N THR A 576 4.04 -10.72 10.23
CA THR A 576 2.82 -10.61 9.42
C THR A 576 1.59 -10.45 10.30
N GLN A 577 1.47 -11.27 11.34
CA GLN A 577 0.39 -11.13 12.32
C GLN A 577 0.48 -9.80 13.07
N PHE A 578 1.69 -9.40 13.48
CA PHE A 578 1.94 -8.14 14.16
C PHE A 578 1.54 -6.94 13.30
N GLU A 579 1.93 -6.91 12.02
CA GLU A 579 1.55 -5.84 11.09
C GLU A 579 0.03 -5.71 10.95
N MET A 580 -0.68 -6.84 10.79
CA MET A 580 -2.15 -6.82 10.69
C MET A 580 -2.78 -6.18 11.94
N ARG A 581 -2.31 -6.55 13.13
CA ARG A 581 -2.80 -5.97 14.40
C ARG A 581 -2.43 -4.50 14.55
N MET A 582 -1.22 -4.12 14.14
CA MET A 582 -0.80 -2.72 14.18
C MET A 582 -1.61 -1.85 13.23
N LYS A 583 -1.96 -2.35 12.03
CA LYS A 583 -2.87 -1.64 11.11
C LYS A 583 -4.24 -1.40 11.75
N GLU A 584 -4.83 -2.41 12.40
CA GLU A 584 -6.08 -2.27 13.15
C GLU A 584 -5.98 -1.15 14.22
N ILE A 585 -4.88 -1.12 14.99
CA ILE A 585 -4.64 -0.12 16.03
C ILE A 585 -4.44 1.28 15.42
N VAL A 586 -3.65 1.41 14.34
CA VAL A 586 -3.43 2.67 13.65
C VAL A 586 -4.76 3.24 13.16
N THR A 587 -5.59 2.43 12.50
CA THR A 587 -6.93 2.85 12.06
C THR A 587 -7.80 3.29 13.23
N ALA A 588 -7.78 2.55 14.35
CA ALA A 588 -8.55 2.91 15.55
C ALA A 588 -8.10 4.23 16.17
N VAL A 589 -6.78 4.47 16.30
CA VAL A 589 -6.24 5.72 16.86
C VAL A 589 -6.51 6.91 15.94
N SER A 590 -6.37 6.74 14.63
CA SER A 590 -6.73 7.76 13.64
C SER A 590 -8.21 8.12 13.71
N THR A 591 -9.09 7.11 13.81
CA THR A 591 -10.53 7.31 13.98
C THR A 591 -10.84 8.04 15.28
N LEU A 592 -10.17 7.68 16.39
CA LEU A 592 -10.33 8.34 17.68
C LEU A 592 -9.95 9.83 17.59
N ALA A 593 -8.81 10.15 16.98
CA ALA A 593 -8.35 11.53 16.81
C ALA A 593 -9.33 12.34 15.93
N GLN A 594 -9.87 11.73 14.87
CA GLN A 594 -10.86 12.37 13.99
C GLN A 594 -12.19 12.63 14.72
N GLN A 595 -12.69 11.65 15.47
CA GLN A 595 -13.88 11.81 16.31
C GLN A 595 -13.68 12.89 17.37
N ARG A 596 -12.47 12.97 17.96
CA ARG A 596 -12.13 14.03 18.92
C ARG A 596 -12.11 15.42 18.29
N LYS A 597 -11.59 15.55 17.07
CA LYS A 597 -11.63 16.79 16.28
C LYS A 597 -13.08 17.21 15.96
N ALA A 598 -13.93 16.25 15.60
CA ALA A 598 -15.36 16.49 15.37
C ALA A 598 -16.09 16.93 16.65
N LEU A 599 -15.78 16.32 17.80
CA LEU A 599 -16.32 16.74 19.10
C LEU A 599 -15.92 18.17 19.45
N ALA A 600 -14.66 18.55 19.21
CA ALA A 600 -14.20 19.92 19.42
C ALA A 600 -15.00 20.91 18.57
N ALA A 601 -15.21 20.61 17.27
CA ALA A 601 -16.00 21.46 16.38
C ALA A 601 -17.47 21.61 16.85
N ALA A 602 -18.10 20.51 17.28
CA ALA A 602 -19.48 20.57 17.81
C ALA A 602 -19.57 21.38 19.12
N GLN A 603 -18.55 21.29 19.98
CA GLN A 603 -18.45 22.10 21.20
C GLN A 603 -18.29 23.59 20.87
N GLU A 604 -17.54 23.94 19.82
CA GLU A 604 -17.38 25.31 19.33
C GLU A 604 -18.70 25.89 18.82
N GLN A 605 -19.44 25.15 17.99
CA GLN A 605 -20.77 25.57 17.50
C GLN A 605 -21.76 25.80 18.65
N LEU A 606 -21.70 24.95 19.68
CA LEU A 606 -22.51 25.12 20.88
C LEU A 606 -22.11 26.38 21.64
N TYR A 607 -20.81 26.66 21.77
CA TYR A 607 -20.32 27.92 22.34
C TYR A 607 -20.88 29.14 21.61
N GLU A 608 -20.78 29.19 20.27
CA GLU A 608 -21.29 30.30 19.46
C GLU A 608 -22.80 30.52 19.67
N SER A 609 -23.56 29.42 19.68
CA SER A 609 -25.00 29.44 19.93
C SER A 609 -25.32 30.00 21.33
N LEU A 610 -24.59 29.58 22.36
CA LEU A 610 -24.77 30.04 23.73
C LEU A 610 -24.38 31.52 23.91
N VAL A 611 -23.35 32.00 23.21
CA VAL A 611 -23.00 33.42 23.16
C VAL A 611 -24.14 34.22 22.54
N GLY A 612 -24.67 33.76 21.40
CA GLY A 612 -25.83 34.37 20.74
C GLY A 612 -27.03 34.50 21.69
N VAL A 613 -27.38 33.41 22.39
CA VAL A 613 -28.46 33.42 23.39
C VAL A 613 -28.14 34.37 24.54
N SER A 614 -26.92 34.38 25.06
CA SER A 614 -26.53 35.26 26.17
C SER A 614 -26.67 36.75 25.83
N SER A 615 -26.48 37.10 24.56
CA SER A 615 -26.58 38.47 24.04
C SER A 615 -28.00 38.91 23.67
N SER A 616 -28.96 37.98 23.66
CA SER A 616 -30.37 38.26 23.38
C SER A 616 -31.06 38.99 24.55
N GLY A 617 -32.31 39.43 24.36
CA GLY A 617 -33.12 40.21 25.32
C GLY A 617 -33.52 39.50 26.62
N LEU A 618 -32.64 38.68 27.19
CA LEU A 618 -32.79 37.97 28.45
C LEU A 618 -32.50 38.87 29.66
N SER A 619 -32.95 38.44 30.85
CA SER A 619 -32.56 39.10 32.09
C SER A 619 -31.04 38.97 32.31
N ARG A 620 -30.44 39.97 32.97
CA ARG A 620 -29.00 39.99 33.27
C ARG A 620 -28.51 38.73 33.99
N SER A 621 -29.33 38.18 34.88
CA SER A 621 -29.01 36.95 35.63
C SER A 621 -28.91 35.72 34.73
N VAL A 622 -29.85 35.57 33.78
CA VAL A 622 -29.91 34.45 32.84
C VAL A 622 -28.84 34.59 31.75
N SER A 623 -28.62 35.82 31.25
CA SER A 623 -27.54 36.14 30.32
C SER A 623 -26.17 35.75 30.88
N MET A 624 -25.88 36.06 32.15
CA MET A 624 -24.63 35.63 32.81
C MET A 624 -24.49 34.11 32.95
N CYS A 625 -25.58 33.37 33.14
CA CYS A 625 -25.54 31.90 33.21
C CYS A 625 -25.20 31.29 31.84
N PHE A 626 -25.84 31.78 30.77
CA PHE A 626 -25.53 31.33 29.41
C PHE A 626 -24.11 31.70 28.99
N ALA A 627 -23.62 32.90 29.36
CA ALA A 627 -22.24 33.29 29.11
C ALA A 627 -21.22 32.38 29.84
N ALA A 628 -21.49 32.01 31.09
CA ALA A 628 -20.64 31.08 31.84
C ALA A 628 -20.64 29.67 31.22
N LEU A 629 -21.80 29.19 30.76
CA LEU A 629 -21.89 27.91 30.04
C LEU A 629 -21.17 27.97 28.69
N ALA A 630 -21.28 29.09 27.96
CA ALA A 630 -20.59 29.31 26.71
C ALA A 630 -19.06 29.19 26.90
N GLU A 631 -18.49 29.93 27.85
CA GLU A 631 -17.05 29.87 28.15
C GLU A 631 -16.61 28.44 28.50
N THR A 632 -17.42 27.72 29.30
CA THR A 632 -17.13 26.30 29.63
C THR A 632 -17.06 25.42 28.38
N LYS A 633 -17.94 25.65 27.40
CA LYS A 633 -17.94 24.91 26.13
C LYS A 633 -16.78 25.29 25.23
N LYS A 634 -16.39 26.56 25.19
CA LYS A 634 -15.18 27.01 24.50
C LYS A 634 -13.93 26.33 25.07
N ARG A 635 -13.77 26.31 26.40
CA ARG A 635 -12.65 25.62 27.07
C ARG A 635 -12.64 24.12 26.79
N SER A 636 -13.82 23.50 26.76
CA SER A 636 -13.97 22.08 26.41
C SER A 636 -13.57 21.81 24.95
N SER A 637 -13.96 22.68 24.02
CA SER A 637 -13.57 22.64 22.59
C SER A 637 -12.05 22.69 22.44
N GLU A 638 -11.41 23.70 23.06
CA GLU A 638 -9.95 23.85 23.04
C GLU A 638 -9.22 22.63 23.64
N ALA A 639 -9.73 22.07 24.74
CA ALA A 639 -9.17 20.86 25.35
C ALA A 639 -9.31 19.62 24.45
N SER A 640 -10.48 19.43 23.83
CA SER A 640 -10.70 18.35 22.86
C SER A 640 -9.78 18.48 21.65
N ALA A 641 -9.58 19.68 21.11
CA ALA A 641 -8.65 19.93 20.01
C ALA A 641 -7.20 19.61 20.38
N ARG A 642 -6.74 20.01 21.58
CA ARG A 642 -5.41 19.64 22.11
C ARG A 642 -5.25 18.13 22.26
N LEU A 643 -6.29 17.44 22.72
CA LEU A 643 -6.27 15.99 22.87
C LEU A 643 -6.24 15.28 21.51
N ALA A 644 -7.02 15.73 20.54
CA ALA A 644 -7.02 15.19 19.17
C ALA A 644 -5.63 15.29 18.54
N HIS A 645 -4.97 16.44 18.72
CA HIS A 645 -3.61 16.64 18.24
C HIS A 645 -2.62 15.66 18.90
N HIS A 646 -2.72 15.45 20.22
CA HIS A 646 -1.88 14.50 20.96
C HIS A 646 -2.15 13.03 20.55
N GLU A 647 -3.42 12.67 20.34
CA GLU A 647 -3.85 11.36 19.84
C GLU A 647 -3.24 11.08 18.46
N ALA A 648 -3.28 12.04 17.53
CA ALA A 648 -2.73 11.89 16.19
C ALA A 648 -1.19 11.87 16.16
N HIS A 649 -0.52 12.83 16.81
CA HIS A 649 0.92 13.08 16.59
C HIS A 649 1.85 12.44 17.64
N VAL A 650 1.31 11.98 18.77
CA VAL A 650 2.11 11.27 19.79
C VAL A 650 1.78 9.79 19.78
N LEU A 651 0.51 9.42 19.99
CA LEU A 651 0.12 8.02 20.01
C LEU A 651 0.06 7.45 18.58
N GLY A 652 -0.68 8.10 17.69
CA GLY A 652 -0.89 7.66 16.31
C GLY A 652 0.42 7.53 15.52
N LEU A 653 1.32 8.50 15.68
CA LEU A 653 2.63 8.47 15.02
C LEU A 653 3.49 7.27 15.44
N VAL A 654 3.56 6.94 16.74
CA VAL A 654 4.33 5.79 17.23
C VAL A 654 3.71 4.48 16.76
N MET A 655 2.37 4.37 16.74
CA MET A 655 1.71 3.17 16.21
C MET A 655 1.97 3.01 14.71
N TYR A 656 1.88 4.11 13.94
CA TYR A 656 2.17 4.13 12.50
C TYR A 656 3.61 3.71 12.22
N GLU A 657 4.57 4.22 12.98
CA GLU A 657 5.97 3.87 12.82
C GLU A 657 6.23 2.38 13.07
N HIS A 658 5.64 1.78 14.11
CA HIS A 658 5.80 0.35 14.39
C HIS A 658 5.09 -0.54 13.35
N GLU A 659 3.99 -0.09 12.75
CA GLU A 659 3.41 -0.75 11.57
C GLU A 659 4.43 -0.75 10.41
N ARG A 660 5.08 0.39 10.15
CA ARG A 660 6.06 0.55 9.07
C ARG A 660 7.39 -0.16 9.32
N LEU A 661 7.82 -0.25 10.59
CA LEU A 661 9.07 -0.92 10.97
C LEU A 661 9.08 -2.38 10.55
N VAL A 662 7.91 -3.03 10.46
CA VAL A 662 7.80 -4.38 9.91
C VAL A 662 8.37 -4.45 8.48
N GLY A 663 8.06 -3.47 7.65
CA GLY A 663 8.65 -3.34 6.32
C GLY A 663 10.17 -3.16 6.35
N SER A 664 10.70 -2.42 7.32
CA SER A 664 12.15 -2.29 7.52
C SER A 664 12.80 -3.61 7.96
N VAL A 665 12.14 -4.41 8.79
CA VAL A 665 12.65 -5.76 9.15
C VAL A 665 12.67 -6.68 7.94
N ARG A 666 11.61 -6.68 7.12
CA ARG A 666 11.58 -7.45 5.86
C ARG A 666 12.69 -7.04 4.91
N LYS A 667 12.98 -5.73 4.79
CA LYS A 667 14.12 -5.23 3.99
C LYS A 667 15.47 -5.71 4.54
N SER A 668 15.64 -5.75 5.86
CA SER A 668 16.84 -6.31 6.49
C SER A 668 17.02 -7.80 6.13
N PHE A 669 15.94 -8.58 6.15
CA PHE A 669 15.98 -10.00 5.77
C PHE A 669 16.20 -10.19 4.27
N ALA A 670 15.62 -9.34 3.42
CA ALA A 670 15.88 -9.34 1.98
C ALA A 670 17.35 -9.01 1.67
N ALA A 671 17.96 -8.06 2.38
CA ALA A 671 19.38 -7.75 2.23
C ALA A 671 20.27 -8.94 2.61
N ARG A 672 19.85 -9.77 3.57
CA ARG A 672 20.51 -11.04 3.89
C ARG A 672 20.40 -12.04 2.73
N GLU A 673 19.24 -12.14 2.10
CA GLU A 673 19.04 -12.98 0.90
C GLU A 673 19.90 -12.50 -0.27
N ASP A 674 20.01 -11.19 -0.51
CA ASP A 674 20.87 -10.63 -1.56
C ASP A 674 22.35 -11.04 -1.37
N VAL A 675 22.84 -11.01 -0.12
CA VAL A 675 24.20 -11.48 0.22
C VAL A 675 24.35 -12.99 -0.02
N TRP A 676 23.32 -13.77 0.30
CA TRP A 676 23.29 -15.21 -0.01
C TRP A 676 23.34 -15.48 -1.51
N GLN A 677 22.54 -14.77 -2.30
CA GLN A 677 22.54 -14.91 -3.76
C GLN A 677 23.91 -14.56 -4.35
N ALA A 678 24.54 -13.50 -3.84
CA ALA A 678 25.91 -13.14 -4.22
C ALA A 678 26.91 -14.26 -3.87
N TRP A 679 26.78 -14.86 -2.68
CA TRP A 679 27.58 -16.00 -2.26
C TRP A 679 27.38 -17.22 -3.18
N GLN A 680 26.14 -17.59 -3.51
CA GLN A 680 25.84 -18.72 -4.41
C GLN A 680 26.41 -18.49 -5.81
N LYS A 681 26.29 -17.27 -6.35
CA LYS A 681 26.92 -16.90 -7.63
C LYS A 681 28.44 -17.07 -7.59
N ALA A 682 29.08 -16.67 -6.49
CA ALA A 682 30.52 -16.85 -6.32
C ALA A 682 30.92 -18.33 -6.16
N GLU A 683 30.12 -19.15 -5.48
CA GLU A 683 30.31 -20.61 -5.41
C GLU A 683 30.17 -21.30 -6.77
N ASP A 684 29.18 -20.93 -7.56
CA ASP A 684 28.98 -21.45 -8.92
C ASP A 684 30.17 -21.12 -9.82
N GLU A 685 30.65 -19.87 -9.79
CA GLU A 685 31.84 -19.46 -10.55
C GLU A 685 33.09 -20.21 -10.08
N LEU A 686 33.26 -20.41 -8.77
CA LEU A 686 34.33 -21.22 -8.23
C LEU A 686 34.24 -22.69 -8.70
N HIS A 687 33.06 -23.29 -8.70
CA HIS A 687 32.83 -24.65 -9.21
C HIS A 687 33.16 -24.77 -10.70
N LYS A 688 32.75 -23.79 -11.53
CA LYS A 688 33.08 -23.73 -12.96
C LYS A 688 34.60 -23.61 -13.17
N LEU A 689 35.29 -22.77 -12.41
CA LEU A 689 36.74 -22.61 -12.49
C LEU A 689 37.48 -23.89 -12.08
N ARG A 690 37.07 -24.55 -10.98
CA ARG A 690 37.63 -25.84 -10.54
C ARG A 690 37.45 -26.92 -11.61
N ALA A 691 36.27 -26.99 -12.23
CA ALA A 691 35.98 -27.94 -13.31
C ALA A 691 36.81 -27.68 -14.59
N ARG A 692 37.10 -26.40 -14.91
CA ARG A 692 37.98 -26.02 -16.04
C ARG A 692 39.43 -26.40 -15.76
N HIS A 693 39.94 -26.10 -14.57
CA HIS A 693 41.31 -26.43 -14.16
C HIS A 693 41.56 -27.95 -14.18
N ALA A 694 40.61 -28.75 -13.68
CA ALA A 694 40.70 -30.21 -13.71
C ALA A 694 40.82 -30.80 -15.13
N LYS A 695 40.31 -30.12 -16.16
CA LYS A 695 40.33 -30.57 -17.57
C LYS A 695 41.57 -30.14 -18.36
N ARG A 696 42.30 -29.09 -17.93
CA ARG A 696 43.47 -28.54 -18.67
C ARG A 696 44.60 -28.09 -17.74
N PRO A 697 45.29 -29.03 -17.05
CA PRO A 697 46.30 -28.68 -16.04
C PRO A 697 47.61 -28.06 -16.59
N ALA A 698 47.88 -28.13 -17.90
CA ALA A 698 49.23 -27.85 -18.45
C ALA A 698 49.39 -26.49 -19.18
N GLN A 699 48.33 -25.70 -19.39
CA GLN A 699 48.41 -24.39 -20.07
C GLN A 699 48.02 -23.27 -19.09
N HIS A 700 48.92 -22.30 -18.85
CA HIS A 700 48.73 -21.17 -17.94
C HIS A 700 48.41 -21.55 -16.47
N ALA A 701 49.11 -22.55 -15.93
CA ALA A 701 48.86 -23.08 -14.58
C ALA A 701 48.89 -22.00 -13.48
N ASP A 702 49.86 -21.07 -13.53
CA ASP A 702 49.99 -20.00 -12.52
C ASP A 702 48.81 -19.02 -12.54
N THR A 703 48.38 -18.57 -13.73
CA THR A 703 47.24 -17.65 -13.89
C THR A 703 45.92 -18.31 -13.51
N GLN A 704 45.75 -19.61 -13.82
CA GLN A 704 44.56 -20.37 -13.42
C GLN A 704 44.53 -20.63 -11.91
N MET A 705 45.68 -20.91 -11.29
CA MET A 705 45.80 -21.07 -9.84
C MET A 705 45.50 -19.75 -9.10
N GLN A 706 45.98 -18.61 -9.61
CA GLN A 706 45.64 -17.29 -9.07
C GLN A 706 44.14 -16.99 -9.16
N ALA A 707 43.50 -17.26 -10.31
CA ALA A 707 42.07 -17.05 -10.49
C ALA A 707 41.23 -17.96 -9.57
N LEU A 708 41.65 -19.22 -9.38
CA LEU A 708 41.03 -20.13 -8.41
C LEU A 708 41.15 -19.60 -6.98
N THR A 709 42.35 -19.19 -6.58
CA THR A 709 42.60 -18.65 -5.23
C THR A 709 41.75 -17.41 -4.98
N GLN A 710 41.64 -16.50 -5.96
CA GLN A 710 40.79 -15.31 -5.87
C GLN A 710 39.30 -15.65 -5.76
N ALA A 711 38.81 -16.62 -6.54
CA ALA A 711 37.42 -17.07 -6.47
C ALA A 711 37.11 -17.79 -5.15
N GLU A 712 38.05 -18.57 -4.61
CA GLU A 712 37.93 -19.22 -3.29
C GLU A 712 37.86 -18.19 -2.16
N LEU A 713 38.73 -17.18 -2.19
CA LEU A 713 38.73 -16.09 -1.23
C LEU A 713 37.43 -15.28 -1.32
N ALA A 714 36.96 -14.95 -2.53
CA ALA A 714 35.70 -14.22 -2.73
C ALA A 714 34.48 -15.01 -2.23
N SER A 715 34.38 -16.29 -2.55
CA SER A 715 33.31 -17.17 -2.07
C SER A 715 33.32 -17.29 -0.53
N THR A 716 34.48 -17.52 0.07
CA THR A 716 34.64 -17.63 1.52
C THR A 716 34.31 -16.31 2.25
N ALA A 717 34.71 -15.17 1.67
CA ALA A 717 34.40 -13.85 2.20
C ALA A 717 32.90 -13.57 2.18
N LEU A 718 32.20 -13.91 1.09
CA LEU A 718 30.74 -13.75 0.98
C LEU A 718 29.98 -14.68 1.92
N ARG A 719 30.45 -15.92 2.13
CA ARG A 719 29.91 -16.82 3.14
C ARG A 719 30.04 -16.22 4.55
N THR A 720 31.23 -15.75 4.91
CA THR A 720 31.47 -15.13 6.22
C THR A 720 30.56 -13.91 6.40
N ARG A 721 30.43 -13.07 5.36
CA ARG A 721 29.53 -11.92 5.36
C ARG A 721 28.07 -12.33 5.52
N PHE A 722 27.63 -13.41 4.90
CA PHE A 722 26.27 -13.93 5.08
C PHE A 722 26.02 -14.36 6.54
N GLU A 723 26.98 -15.04 7.17
CA GLU A 723 26.89 -15.42 8.59
C GLU A 723 26.86 -14.19 9.51
N GLU A 724 27.68 -13.18 9.24
CA GLU A 724 27.69 -11.89 9.96
C GLU A 724 26.37 -11.14 9.84
N VAL A 725 25.84 -11.01 8.61
CA VAL A 725 24.56 -10.35 8.34
C VAL A 725 23.41 -11.12 8.99
N SER A 726 23.46 -12.46 8.97
CA SER A 726 22.48 -13.31 9.67
C SER A 726 22.49 -13.07 11.18
N GLY A 727 23.67 -13.01 11.79
CA GLY A 727 23.83 -12.66 13.20
C GLY A 727 23.33 -11.26 13.51
N LEU A 728 23.59 -10.30 12.60
CA LEU A 728 23.10 -8.93 12.72
C LEU A 728 21.58 -8.88 12.71
N CYS A 729 20.92 -9.50 11.72
CA CYS A 729 19.45 -9.55 11.64
C CYS A 729 18.82 -10.06 12.95
N LYS A 730 19.41 -11.08 13.57
CA LYS A 730 18.96 -11.61 14.87
C LYS A 730 19.12 -10.60 16.00
N SER A 731 20.29 -9.96 16.10
CA SER A 731 20.54 -8.93 17.13
C SER A 731 19.65 -7.69 16.96
N GLU A 732 19.40 -7.31 15.70
CA GLU A 732 18.53 -6.18 15.35
C GLU A 732 17.07 -6.50 15.64
N MET A 733 16.61 -7.73 15.38
CA MET A 733 15.28 -8.18 15.76
C MET A 733 15.08 -8.13 17.29
N GLN A 734 16.07 -8.55 18.07
CA GLN A 734 16.02 -8.45 19.54
C GLN A 734 15.94 -6.99 20.00
N ARG A 735 16.72 -6.10 19.38
CA ARG A 735 16.68 -4.67 19.67
C ARG A 735 15.32 -4.06 19.31
N PHE A 736 14.76 -4.41 18.15
CA PHE A 736 13.42 -4.01 17.73
C PHE A 736 12.36 -4.45 18.75
N GLU A 737 12.37 -5.72 19.16
CA GLU A 737 11.44 -6.26 20.14
C GLU A 737 11.49 -5.50 21.48
N HIS A 738 12.70 -5.18 21.95
CA HIS A 738 12.90 -4.38 23.16
C HIS A 738 12.38 -2.95 23.01
N HIS A 739 12.81 -2.26 21.94
CA HIS A 739 12.46 -0.86 21.67
C HIS A 739 10.96 -0.68 21.49
N LYS A 740 10.32 -1.59 20.74
CA LYS A 740 8.86 -1.62 20.54
C LYS A 740 8.10 -1.53 21.85
N VAL A 741 8.46 -2.36 22.84
CA VAL A 741 7.76 -2.35 24.15
C VAL A 741 7.96 -1.03 24.88
N VAL A 742 9.19 -0.50 24.86
CA VAL A 742 9.54 0.75 25.54
C VAL A 742 8.81 1.95 24.93
N GLU A 743 8.83 2.08 23.61
CA GLU A 743 8.25 3.23 22.89
C GLU A 743 6.72 3.21 22.92
N ILE A 744 6.10 2.06 22.65
CA ILE A 744 4.64 1.91 22.73
C ILE A 744 4.16 2.26 24.14
N ARG A 745 4.81 1.72 25.17
CA ARG A 745 4.47 2.02 26.55
C ARG A 745 4.61 3.51 26.85
N ALA A 746 5.71 4.14 26.45
CA ALA A 746 5.95 5.56 26.67
C ALA A 746 4.87 6.42 25.98
N ALA A 747 4.47 6.07 24.75
CA ALA A 747 3.41 6.75 24.02
C ALA A 747 2.04 6.64 24.73
N PHE A 748 1.68 5.45 25.20
CA PHE A 748 0.46 5.24 25.99
C PHE A 748 0.48 5.99 27.31
N GLU A 749 1.59 5.96 28.05
CA GLU A 749 1.72 6.72 29.30
C GLU A 749 1.62 8.22 29.06
N ALA A 750 2.24 8.75 27.99
CA ALA A 750 2.14 10.15 27.61
C ALA A 750 0.69 10.53 27.25
N TYR A 751 -0.01 9.67 26.50
CA TYR A 751 -1.43 9.85 26.18
C TYR A 751 -2.30 9.89 27.44
N VAL A 752 -2.18 8.90 28.32
CA VAL A 752 -3.00 8.81 29.54
C VAL A 752 -2.75 10.00 30.47
N ARG A 753 -1.48 10.41 30.65
CA ARG A 753 -1.17 11.60 31.44
C ARG A 753 -1.81 12.85 30.84
N ARG A 754 -1.70 13.04 29.52
CA ARG A 754 -2.30 14.18 28.84
C ARG A 754 -3.82 14.19 28.93
N PHE A 755 -4.44 13.02 28.73
CA PHE A 755 -5.88 12.82 28.88
C PHE A 755 -6.35 13.20 30.29
N HIS A 756 -5.68 12.66 31.32
CA HIS A 756 -6.01 12.97 32.71
C HIS A 756 -5.92 14.46 33.02
N THR A 757 -4.84 15.14 32.61
CA THR A 757 -4.69 16.58 32.82
C THR A 757 -5.82 17.37 32.17
N LEU A 758 -6.17 17.07 30.92
CA LEU A 758 -7.24 17.78 30.21
C LEU A 758 -8.64 17.49 30.80
N GLN A 759 -8.87 16.28 31.32
CA GLN A 759 -10.11 15.97 32.03
C GLN A 759 -10.22 16.72 33.36
N ALA A 760 -9.11 16.88 34.10
CA ALA A 760 -9.08 17.68 35.32
C ALA A 760 -9.38 19.15 35.03
N GLU A 761 -8.75 19.74 33.99
CA GLU A 761 -9.04 21.10 33.51
C GLU A 761 -10.53 21.28 33.18
N ALA A 762 -11.12 20.34 32.44
CA ALA A 762 -12.55 20.39 32.10
C ALA A 762 -13.46 20.34 33.34
N ASN A 763 -13.11 19.54 34.35
CA ASN A 763 -13.88 19.44 35.58
C ASN A 763 -13.84 20.75 36.41
N ASP A 764 -12.69 21.42 36.45
CA ASP A 764 -12.53 22.71 37.11
C ASP A 764 -13.39 23.80 36.45
N GLU A 765 -13.47 23.80 35.11
CA GLU A 765 -14.33 24.70 34.34
C GLU A 765 -15.82 24.45 34.60
N TRP A 766 -16.25 23.19 34.65
CA TRP A 766 -17.62 22.84 35.03
C TRP A 766 -17.96 23.30 36.45
N THR A 767 -17.04 23.11 37.40
CA THR A 767 -17.19 23.57 38.78
C THR A 767 -17.26 25.10 38.86
N HIS A 768 -16.53 25.82 38.00
CA HIS A 768 -16.66 27.27 37.88
C HIS A 768 -18.05 27.68 37.36
N CYS A 769 -18.52 27.04 36.29
CA CYS A 769 -19.85 27.28 35.71
C CYS A 769 -20.96 27.09 36.76
N GLU A 770 -20.93 25.97 37.48
CA GLU A 770 -21.90 25.65 38.53
C GLU A 770 -21.94 26.75 39.60
N ARG A 771 -20.78 27.20 40.08
CA ARG A 771 -20.69 28.30 41.07
C ARG A 771 -21.31 29.60 40.56
N VAL A 772 -21.13 29.93 39.28
CA VAL A 772 -21.76 31.12 38.67
C VAL A 772 -23.27 30.97 38.65
N VAL A 773 -23.79 29.83 38.20
CA VAL A 773 -25.23 29.54 38.14
C VAL A 773 -25.87 29.59 39.52
N LEU A 774 -25.28 28.91 40.52
CA LEU A 774 -25.76 28.91 41.90
C LEU A 774 -25.78 30.32 42.51
N ARG A 775 -24.77 31.15 42.21
CA ARG A 775 -24.72 32.54 42.67
C ARG A 775 -25.83 33.40 42.08
N GLN A 776 -26.22 33.18 40.83
CA GLN A 776 -27.35 33.90 40.23
C GLN A 776 -28.69 33.40 40.78
N ALA A 777 -28.85 32.07 40.92
CA ALA A 777 -30.06 31.47 41.47
C ALA A 777 -30.36 31.92 42.90
N THR A 778 -29.32 32.06 43.74
CA THR A 778 -29.45 32.53 45.13
C THR A 778 -29.74 34.01 45.23
N LYS A 779 -29.14 34.86 44.37
CA LYS A 779 -29.48 36.30 44.30
C LYS A 779 -30.93 36.55 43.90
N SER A 780 -31.49 35.74 43.00
CA SER A 780 -32.89 35.85 42.57
C SER A 780 -33.91 35.48 43.66
N ARG A 781 -33.50 34.77 44.73
CA ARG A 781 -34.37 34.43 45.87
C ARG A 781 -34.44 35.53 46.93
N VAL A 782 -33.53 36.50 46.92
CA VAL A 782 -33.53 37.65 47.84
C VAL A 782 -34.14 38.85 47.09
N GLY A 783 -35.44 38.81 46.86
CA GLY A 783 -36.19 39.96 46.34
C GLY A 783 -36.25 41.09 47.38
N PRO A 784 -36.41 42.37 46.97
CA PRO A 784 -36.57 43.47 47.91
C PRO A 784 -37.82 43.26 48.79
N PRO A 785 -37.81 43.71 50.06
CA PRO A 785 -38.99 43.62 50.92
C PRO A 785 -40.18 44.35 50.27
N PRO A 786 -41.42 43.85 50.44
CA PRO A 786 -42.59 44.50 49.88
C PRO A 786 -42.68 45.93 50.42
N SER A 787 -42.65 46.90 49.50
CA SER A 787 -42.89 48.32 49.75
C SER A 787 -44.35 48.67 49.48
#